data_AF-A0A0F9W1B4-F1
#
_entry.id   AF-A0A0F9W1B4-F1
#
_cell.length_a   1.000
_cell.length_b   1.000
_cell.length_c   1.000
_cell.angle_alpha   90.00
_cell.angle_beta   90.00
_cell.angle_gamma   90.00
#
_symmetry.space_group_name_H-M   'P 1'
#
loop_
_entity.id
_entity.type
_entity.pdbx_description
1 polymer ?
#
loop_
_entity_poly.entity_id
_entity_poly.type
_entity_poly.pdbx_seq_one_letter_code
_entity_poly.pdbx_strand_id
1 'polypeptide(L)'
;MTAPTIHRLHVIACGVLTLDLKHVAGSLGVDVSMEALPGGLHATPKELRRRLQETIDEASAQQKGDMIAIAYGICGLGTVGLHARNVPLAVPRVNDCIALFLGSDAAYREQFRKYPGTYYISAGWVEENSAPLGQSADDDESQPQRDEEFERLVAEYGRDNADAIRYFLNSWQRNYQRAAFIDTGAPGRRERYAGIAQRMAEGYGWQYEELRGTGELLAKLLKQRHTDADILIVPPHHVTDYDPAGKTLTARPVWQGDDNRPATRTIISAGPTGEADETDEGRSVQLGLGIDAGGTYTDVVLYDFQAAAVIDKAKALTTKWDYTIGINEALDALDSPALGEVDLVAVSTTLATNAVVEGLGQTVGLLIMPPYGLYDEGDIPHRPLAVIDGQLEITGEQRGPIDADQVRRVGREMIERHAIGAFAVTGFASHDNPEHEQQVKAILRGEFGLAVTCGHEVSETLNYRVRAVTAALNARIIPCLESLLEHVQESISRRGIAAPCMVVSSSGSLMSVSMARERPIETILSGPAASVAGASILCKRSDALVVDMGGTTTDTAVIRNGHVRTCKEGASVGGWRTHVQALDLRTLGLGGDSLIAWERQRLQIGPRRVAPVAWLLGRHDGLESLNWIERHLDDFDDSTGGMSLISLNGCHDGIDLSDDERRIVELIGERPHSLHELADRTGAVAWQFLPLSQLEAHHVIGRAGLTPTDLLHATGKVTLWNADAAQHMCGLVSQLFDTDPDELAERVLDQVVRRLAVELLKRQLAEQTDPDELDASPNAMALVENLLDGGNDDYRVRIQLKHPVIGIGAPVHFFLPQAAAMLEAECVIPPDADVANAIGAITSLVHVHRRVEIAPNEHGTYSVHGLAGNATFAELDRATEYAADELARLVRDLAHQAGTSQMQVEITVDDHVAEMAEEGRLFVARKIDARLVGRPDIARLVDAVGSE
;
A
#
# COMPACT_ATOMS: atom_id res chain seq x y z
N MET A 1 -69.01 18.69 1.10
CA MET A 1 -68.49 17.44 1.71
C MET A 1 -68.18 16.49 0.58
N THR A 2 -66.93 16.48 0.12
CA THR A 2 -66.42 15.48 -0.83
C THR A 2 -66.24 14.16 -0.09
N ALA A 3 -66.76 13.07 -0.67
CA ALA A 3 -66.55 11.73 -0.12
C ALA A 3 -65.04 11.43 -0.03
N PRO A 4 -64.56 10.74 1.02
CA PRO A 4 -63.15 10.37 1.10
C PRO A 4 -62.81 9.43 -0.05
N THR A 5 -61.80 9.78 -0.85
CA THR A 5 -61.23 8.92 -1.89
C THR A 5 -60.69 7.66 -1.19
N ILE A 6 -61.34 6.52 -1.37
CA ILE A 6 -60.84 5.25 -0.85
C ILE A 6 -59.69 4.82 -1.76
N HIS A 7 -58.46 5.08 -1.31
CA HIS A 7 -57.25 4.66 -2.01
C HIS A 7 -57.10 3.14 -1.93
N ARG A 8 -56.95 2.47 -3.07
CA ARG A 8 -56.64 1.02 -3.11
C ARG A 8 -55.15 0.82 -2.86
N LEU A 9 -54.79 0.08 -1.82
CA LEU A 9 -53.40 -0.26 -1.50
C LEU A 9 -53.15 -1.74 -1.85
N HIS A 10 -52.06 -1.99 -2.57
CA HIS A 10 -51.55 -3.34 -2.79
C HIS A 10 -50.33 -3.57 -1.89
N VAL A 11 -50.28 -4.70 -1.17
CA VAL A 11 -49.19 -5.01 -0.25
C VAL A 11 -48.46 -6.27 -0.72
N ILE A 12 -47.15 -6.17 -0.92
CA ILE A 12 -46.27 -7.30 -1.17
C ILE A 12 -45.48 -7.55 0.11
N ALA A 13 -45.62 -8.74 0.69
CA ALA A 13 -45.10 -9.02 2.02
C ALA A 13 -44.41 -10.38 2.12
N CYS A 14 -43.53 -10.51 3.12
CA CYS A 14 -43.06 -11.82 3.56
C CYS A 14 -44.24 -12.62 4.11
N GLY A 15 -44.34 -13.91 3.78
CA GLY A 15 -45.37 -14.82 4.29
C GLY A 15 -45.49 -14.75 5.82
N VAL A 16 -44.34 -14.63 6.51
CA VAL A 16 -44.21 -14.51 7.97
C VAL A 16 -44.92 -13.29 8.56
N LEU A 17 -45.16 -12.23 7.77
CA LEU A 17 -45.86 -11.01 8.21
C LEU A 17 -47.36 -11.01 7.87
N THR A 18 -47.85 -12.02 7.15
CA THR A 18 -49.20 -12.02 6.58
C THR A 18 -50.29 -11.97 7.66
N LEU A 19 -50.10 -12.67 8.78
CA LEU A 19 -51.06 -12.67 9.89
C LEU A 19 -51.16 -11.30 10.56
N ASP A 20 -50.01 -10.70 10.87
CA ASP A 20 -49.89 -9.37 11.49
C ASP A 20 -50.46 -8.28 10.58
N LEU A 21 -50.14 -8.29 9.29
CA LEU A 21 -50.67 -7.35 8.31
C LEU A 21 -52.18 -7.45 8.16
N LYS A 22 -52.76 -8.67 8.12
CA LYS A 22 -54.21 -8.87 8.07
C LYS A 22 -54.89 -8.35 9.35
N HIS A 23 -54.29 -8.62 10.51
CA HIS A 23 -54.81 -8.14 11.79
C HIS A 23 -54.80 -6.60 11.86
N VAL A 24 -53.68 -5.98 11.49
CA VAL A 24 -53.52 -4.52 11.48
C VAL A 24 -54.46 -3.89 10.46
N ALA A 25 -54.50 -4.37 9.22
CA ALA A 25 -55.41 -3.86 8.19
C ALA A 25 -56.89 -3.92 8.62
N GLY A 26 -57.30 -5.04 9.24
CA GLY A 26 -58.64 -5.20 9.80
C GLY A 26 -58.96 -4.22 10.93
N SER A 27 -58.01 -3.99 11.84
CA SER A 27 -58.17 -3.01 12.93
C SER A 27 -58.26 -1.56 12.44
N LEU A 28 -57.64 -1.27 11.29
CA LEU A 28 -57.62 0.06 10.68
C LEU A 28 -58.79 0.31 9.72
N GLY A 29 -59.55 -0.73 9.35
CA GLY A 29 -60.63 -0.64 8.37
C GLY A 29 -60.14 -0.29 6.95
N VAL A 30 -58.90 -0.67 6.60
CA VAL A 30 -58.31 -0.39 5.28
C VAL A 30 -58.51 -1.61 4.37
N ASP A 31 -59.07 -1.40 3.19
CA ASP A 31 -59.20 -2.43 2.16
C ASP A 31 -57.85 -2.59 1.44
N VAL A 32 -57.17 -3.72 1.68
CA VAL A 32 -55.84 -4.03 1.12
C VAL A 32 -55.90 -5.31 0.30
N SER A 33 -55.34 -5.27 -0.90
CA SER A 33 -55.01 -6.49 -1.63
C SER A 33 -53.59 -6.92 -1.24
N MET A 34 -53.36 -8.21 -1.01
CA MET A 34 -52.08 -8.70 -0.51
C MET A 34 -51.54 -9.82 -1.38
N GLU A 35 -50.23 -9.80 -1.60
CA GLU A 35 -49.46 -10.87 -2.24
C GLU A 35 -48.31 -11.28 -1.31
N ALA A 36 -48.31 -12.54 -0.89
CA ALA A 36 -47.34 -13.06 0.07
C ALA A 36 -46.26 -13.87 -0.66
N LEU A 37 -45.01 -13.47 -0.50
CA LEU A 37 -43.85 -14.23 -0.98
C LEU A 37 -43.39 -15.23 0.11
N PRO A 38 -42.77 -16.37 -0.27
CA PRO A 38 -42.32 -17.38 0.69
C PRO A 38 -41.43 -16.82 1.81
N GLY A 39 -41.64 -17.33 3.03
CA GLY A 39 -40.73 -17.07 4.16
C GLY A 39 -39.30 -17.53 3.86
N GLY A 40 -38.31 -16.87 4.48
CA GLY A 40 -36.89 -17.24 4.36
C GLY A 40 -36.12 -16.62 3.19
N LEU A 41 -36.77 -15.93 2.24
CA LEU A 41 -36.10 -15.25 1.12
C LEU A 41 -35.05 -14.20 1.54
N HIS A 42 -35.12 -13.67 2.76
CA HIS A 42 -34.10 -12.74 3.29
C HIS A 42 -32.70 -13.37 3.40
N ALA A 43 -32.60 -14.71 3.44
CA ALA A 43 -31.33 -15.42 3.43
C ALA A 43 -30.66 -15.43 2.04
N THR A 44 -31.42 -15.09 0.98
CA THR A 44 -30.95 -15.01 -0.41
C THR A 44 -31.32 -13.66 -1.04
N PRO A 45 -30.65 -12.56 -0.65
CA PRO A 45 -31.06 -11.20 -1.01
C PRO A 45 -31.21 -10.94 -2.52
N LYS A 46 -30.40 -11.59 -3.36
CA LYS A 46 -30.51 -11.52 -4.83
C LYS A 46 -31.83 -12.09 -5.34
N GLU A 47 -32.25 -13.24 -4.80
CA GLU A 47 -33.49 -13.91 -5.17
C GLU A 47 -34.71 -13.17 -4.58
N LEU A 48 -34.61 -12.65 -3.36
CA LEU A 48 -35.62 -11.77 -2.78
C LEU A 48 -35.88 -10.55 -3.67
N ARG A 49 -34.80 -9.87 -4.10
CA ARG A 49 -34.89 -8.69 -4.96
C ARG A 49 -35.57 -9.03 -6.30
N ARG A 50 -35.15 -10.12 -6.95
CA ARG A 50 -35.72 -10.59 -8.22
C ARG A 50 -37.23 -10.81 -8.10
N ARG A 51 -37.66 -11.57 -7.09
CA ARG A 51 -39.09 -11.86 -6.87
C ARG A 51 -39.89 -10.61 -6.51
N LEU A 52 -39.35 -9.75 -5.64
CA LEU A 52 -40.00 -8.50 -5.29
C LEU A 52 -40.21 -7.61 -6.52
N GLN A 53 -39.19 -7.47 -7.38
CA GLN A 53 -39.29 -6.68 -8.59
C GLN A 53 -40.32 -7.28 -9.57
N GLU A 54 -40.29 -8.59 -9.81
CA GLU A 54 -41.29 -9.29 -10.65
C GLU A 54 -42.72 -9.04 -10.16
N THR A 55 -42.96 -9.18 -8.86
CA THR A 55 -44.28 -8.93 -8.27
C THR A 55 -44.68 -7.46 -8.32
N ILE A 56 -43.73 -6.53 -8.13
CA ILE A 56 -43.96 -5.09 -8.27
C ILE A 56 -44.35 -4.74 -9.71
N ASP A 57 -43.66 -5.29 -10.69
CA ASP A 57 -43.91 -5.02 -12.11
C ASP A 57 -45.27 -5.57 -12.54
N GLU A 58 -45.60 -6.80 -12.13
CA GLU A 58 -46.93 -7.36 -12.36
C GLU A 58 -48.04 -6.53 -11.71
N ALA A 59 -47.87 -6.13 -10.45
CA ALA A 59 -48.84 -5.30 -9.73
C ALA A 59 -48.98 -3.90 -10.33
N SER A 60 -47.86 -3.29 -10.75
CA SER A 60 -47.81 -1.99 -11.42
C SER A 60 -48.44 -2.05 -12.81
N ALA A 61 -48.22 -3.12 -13.57
CA ALA A 61 -48.81 -3.32 -14.90
C ALA A 61 -50.33 -3.53 -14.84
N GLN A 62 -50.80 -4.26 -13.82
CA GLN A 62 -52.21 -4.54 -13.59
C GLN A 62 -52.94 -3.42 -12.82
N GLN A 63 -52.25 -2.36 -12.41
CA GLN A 63 -52.78 -1.27 -11.59
C GLN A 63 -53.53 -1.78 -10.34
N LYS A 64 -52.93 -2.75 -9.62
CA LYS A 64 -53.52 -3.39 -8.43
C LYS A 64 -53.73 -2.43 -7.24
N GLY A 65 -53.36 -1.16 -7.35
CA GLY A 65 -53.61 -0.10 -6.37
C GLY A 65 -53.02 1.24 -6.79
N ASP A 66 -53.30 2.29 -6.03
CA ASP A 66 -52.72 3.64 -6.20
C ASP A 66 -51.31 3.74 -5.60
N MET A 67 -50.89 2.72 -4.84
CA MET A 67 -49.60 2.59 -4.17
C MET A 67 -49.33 1.11 -3.89
N ILE A 68 -48.05 0.71 -3.91
CA ILE A 68 -47.61 -0.63 -3.52
C ILE A 68 -46.80 -0.52 -2.22
N ALA A 69 -47.23 -1.17 -1.15
CA ALA A 69 -46.47 -1.26 0.09
C ALA A 69 -45.62 -2.54 0.10
N ILE A 70 -44.32 -2.40 0.37
CA ILE A 70 -43.37 -3.49 0.48
C ILE A 70 -43.10 -3.76 1.95
N ALA A 71 -43.66 -4.83 2.50
CA ALA A 71 -43.50 -5.17 3.91
C ALA A 71 -42.21 -5.97 4.15
N TYR A 72 -41.08 -5.31 3.91
CA TYR A 72 -39.72 -5.80 4.15
C TYR A 72 -38.84 -4.65 4.64
N GLY A 73 -37.88 -4.94 5.52
CA GLY A 73 -36.76 -4.06 5.82
C GLY A 73 -35.66 -4.15 4.76
N ILE A 74 -34.44 -3.69 5.08
CA ILE A 74 -33.28 -3.78 4.17
C ILE A 74 -32.94 -5.24 3.84
N CYS A 75 -33.11 -6.15 4.81
CA CYS A 75 -33.12 -7.61 4.63
C CYS A 75 -31.98 -8.10 3.68
N GLY A 76 -30.73 -7.79 4.07
CA GLY A 76 -29.51 -8.15 3.33
C GLY A 76 -29.25 -7.36 2.03
N LEU A 77 -29.79 -6.14 1.93
CA LEU A 77 -29.86 -5.31 0.71
C LEU A 77 -30.81 -5.87 -0.36
N GLY A 78 -31.66 -6.85 -0.02
CA GLY A 78 -32.62 -7.45 -0.95
C GLY A 78 -33.72 -6.49 -1.41
N THR A 79 -34.00 -5.43 -0.65
CA THR A 79 -34.96 -4.38 -1.00
C THR A 79 -34.33 -3.15 -1.66
N VAL A 80 -33.01 -3.15 -1.87
CA VAL A 80 -32.29 -2.11 -2.62
C VAL A 80 -32.43 -2.40 -4.11
N GLY A 81 -32.66 -1.39 -4.93
CA GLY A 81 -32.83 -1.54 -6.38
C GLY A 81 -34.28 -1.76 -6.83
N LEU A 82 -35.27 -1.65 -5.94
CA LEU A 82 -36.69 -1.83 -6.26
C LEU A 82 -37.30 -0.54 -6.80
N HIS A 83 -38.08 -0.65 -7.88
CA HIS A 83 -38.73 0.49 -8.51
C HIS A 83 -40.08 0.09 -9.09
N ALA A 84 -40.94 1.09 -9.31
CA ALA A 84 -42.21 0.92 -10.01
C ALA A 84 -42.38 2.03 -11.05
N ARG A 85 -42.94 1.65 -12.21
CA ARG A 85 -43.04 2.54 -13.37
C ARG A 85 -44.12 3.60 -13.22
N ASN A 86 -45.30 3.21 -12.72
CA ASN A 86 -46.50 4.04 -12.77
C ASN A 86 -47.15 4.29 -11.40
N VAL A 87 -46.71 3.59 -10.36
CA VAL A 87 -47.28 3.67 -9.00
C VAL A 87 -46.15 3.87 -7.98
N PRO A 88 -46.31 4.70 -6.94
CA PRO A 88 -45.32 4.84 -5.89
C PRO A 88 -45.16 3.57 -5.04
N LEU A 89 -43.97 3.35 -4.50
CA LEU A 89 -43.72 2.32 -3.48
C LEU A 89 -43.72 2.94 -2.08
N ALA A 90 -44.20 2.21 -1.08
CA ALA A 90 -43.99 2.51 0.33
C ALA A 90 -43.13 1.40 0.95
N VAL A 91 -41.99 1.75 1.53
CA VAL A 91 -41.01 0.79 2.07
C VAL A 91 -40.58 1.22 3.49
N PRO A 92 -40.59 0.33 4.48
CA PRO A 92 -40.07 0.61 5.81
C PRO A 92 -38.57 0.96 5.81
N ARG A 93 -38.20 2.01 6.56
CA ARG A 93 -36.82 2.49 6.75
C ARG A 93 -36.11 1.76 7.89
N VAL A 94 -36.19 0.43 7.90
CA VAL A 94 -35.65 -0.41 8.97
C VAL A 94 -34.59 -1.38 8.47
N ASN A 95 -33.56 -1.61 9.28
CA ASN A 95 -32.47 -2.52 8.93
C ASN A 95 -32.94 -3.98 8.92
N ASP A 96 -33.69 -4.36 9.95
CA ASP A 96 -34.14 -5.72 10.19
C ASP A 96 -35.67 -5.80 10.14
N CYS A 97 -36.16 -6.85 9.49
CA CYS A 97 -37.57 -7.15 9.35
C CYS A 97 -38.25 -7.43 10.72
N ILE A 98 -37.49 -7.73 11.79
CA ILE A 98 -37.99 -7.83 13.18
C ILE A 98 -38.54 -6.51 13.73
N ALA A 99 -38.01 -5.36 13.29
CA ALA A 99 -38.51 -4.05 13.69
C ALA A 99 -40.00 -3.86 13.36
N LEU A 100 -40.51 -4.54 12.32
CA LEU A 100 -41.92 -4.51 11.92
C LEU A 100 -42.85 -5.16 12.95
N PHE A 101 -42.36 -6.13 13.74
CA PHE A 101 -43.11 -6.76 14.83
C PHE A 101 -42.99 -6.01 16.16
N LEU A 102 -41.87 -5.30 16.37
CA LEU A 102 -41.60 -4.52 17.58
C LEU A 102 -42.11 -3.06 17.49
N GLY A 103 -42.53 -2.62 16.30
CA GLY A 103 -43.14 -1.31 16.05
C GLY A 103 -42.19 -0.16 15.75
N SER A 104 -40.88 -0.34 15.83
CA SER A 104 -39.89 0.65 15.38
C SER A 104 -38.48 0.06 15.26
N ASP A 105 -37.60 0.69 14.46
CA ASP A 105 -36.17 0.35 14.38
C ASP A 105 -35.48 0.58 15.74
N ALA A 106 -35.90 1.60 16.50
CA ALA A 106 -35.37 1.90 17.83
C ALA A 106 -35.62 0.76 18.84
N ALA A 107 -36.85 0.20 18.85
CA ALA A 107 -37.21 -0.93 19.72
C ALA A 107 -36.41 -2.19 19.38
N TYR A 108 -36.18 -2.45 18.08
CA TYR A 108 -35.28 -3.54 17.66
C TYR A 108 -33.84 -3.30 18.12
N ARG A 109 -33.28 -2.10 17.91
CA ARG A 109 -31.91 -1.77 18.33
C ARG A 109 -31.72 -1.87 19.85
N GLU A 110 -32.75 -1.61 20.64
CA GLU A 110 -32.73 -1.81 22.09
C GLU A 110 -32.62 -3.31 22.43
N GLN A 111 -33.45 -4.14 21.80
CA GLN A 111 -33.38 -5.60 21.99
C GLN A 111 -32.05 -6.19 21.52
N PHE A 112 -31.53 -5.72 20.39
CA PHE A 112 -30.24 -6.14 19.86
C PHE A 112 -29.08 -5.74 20.79
N ARG A 113 -29.11 -4.53 21.37
CA ARG A 113 -28.11 -4.10 22.38
C ARG A 113 -28.18 -4.93 23.67
N LYS A 114 -29.39 -5.31 24.09
CA LYS A 114 -29.61 -6.13 25.29
C LYS A 114 -29.10 -7.56 25.10
N TYR A 115 -29.40 -8.17 23.94
CA TYR A 115 -29.00 -9.53 23.58
C TYR A 115 -28.78 -9.67 22.06
N PRO A 116 -27.55 -9.45 21.55
CA PRO A 116 -27.25 -9.55 20.12
C PRO A 116 -27.57 -10.92 19.53
N GLY A 117 -27.37 -11.99 20.31
CA GLY A 117 -27.71 -13.37 19.94
C GLY A 117 -29.15 -13.76 20.28
N THR A 118 -30.15 -13.03 19.75
CA THR A 118 -31.56 -13.37 19.96
C THR A 118 -32.17 -14.03 18.73
N TYR A 119 -32.79 -15.19 18.91
CA TYR A 119 -33.60 -15.86 17.92
C TYR A 119 -35.07 -15.45 18.10
N TYR A 120 -35.61 -14.67 17.16
CA TYR A 120 -36.96 -14.12 17.26
C TYR A 120 -37.99 -15.04 16.59
N ILE A 121 -39.12 -15.26 17.27
CA ILE A 121 -40.21 -16.12 16.82
C ILE A 121 -41.50 -15.30 16.84
N SER A 122 -42.26 -15.34 15.75
CA SER A 122 -43.59 -14.70 15.64
C SER A 122 -44.65 -15.73 15.28
N ALA A 123 -45.93 -15.36 15.41
CA ALA A 123 -47.04 -16.22 15.03
C ALA A 123 -46.96 -16.65 13.55
N GLY A 124 -46.67 -15.70 12.64
CA GLY A 124 -46.53 -16.02 11.22
C GLY A 124 -45.30 -16.86 10.89
N TRP A 125 -44.23 -16.80 11.69
CA TRP A 125 -43.06 -17.67 11.48
C TRP A 125 -43.40 -19.13 11.72
N VAL A 126 -44.21 -19.40 12.75
CA VAL A 126 -44.69 -20.76 13.06
C VAL A 126 -45.66 -21.26 11.98
N GLU A 127 -46.61 -20.41 11.55
CA GLU A 127 -47.62 -20.82 10.57
C GLU A 127 -47.05 -21.00 9.15
N GLU A 128 -45.98 -20.28 8.79
CA GLU A 128 -45.22 -20.49 7.55
C GLU A 128 -44.21 -21.64 7.61
N ASN A 129 -44.10 -22.33 8.76
CA ASN A 129 -43.14 -23.42 9.00
C ASN A 129 -41.68 -23.05 8.61
N SER A 130 -41.26 -21.80 8.90
CA SER A 130 -39.99 -21.22 8.43
C SER A 130 -38.75 -21.62 9.27
N ALA A 131 -38.70 -22.88 9.72
CA ALA A 131 -37.63 -23.41 10.56
C ALA A 131 -36.29 -23.59 9.79
N PRO A 132 -35.14 -23.71 10.49
CA PRO A 132 -33.82 -23.85 9.85
C PRO A 132 -33.75 -25.10 8.97
N LEU A 133 -33.04 -24.98 7.82
CA LEU A 133 -32.68 -26.02 6.84
C LEU A 133 -33.00 -27.46 7.30
N GLY A 134 -34.21 -27.94 6.98
CA GLY A 134 -34.62 -29.33 7.13
C GLY A 134 -35.47 -29.70 8.36
N GLN A 135 -35.77 -28.77 9.27
CA GLN A 135 -36.61 -29.04 10.45
C GLN A 135 -38.02 -28.46 10.28
N SER A 136 -39.05 -29.17 10.73
CA SER A 136 -40.42 -28.65 10.84
C SER A 136 -40.66 -28.12 12.25
N ALA A 137 -41.42 -27.03 12.40
CA ALA A 137 -41.76 -26.44 13.69
C ALA A 137 -42.58 -27.37 14.61
N ASP A 138 -43.14 -28.46 14.06
CA ASP A 138 -43.93 -29.48 14.76
C ASP A 138 -43.16 -30.82 14.99
N ASP A 139 -41.83 -30.86 14.84
CA ASP A 139 -41.04 -32.11 14.94
C ASP A 139 -40.83 -32.62 16.39
N ASP A 140 -41.84 -33.31 16.94
CA ASP A 140 -41.72 -34.20 18.11
C ASP A 140 -41.44 -35.67 17.71
N GLU A 141 -41.54 -36.02 16.42
CA GLU A 141 -41.42 -37.41 15.93
C GLU A 141 -40.08 -37.78 15.24
N SER A 142 -39.10 -36.87 15.11
CA SER A 142 -37.91 -37.05 14.24
C SER A 142 -36.57 -37.32 14.94
N GLN A 143 -36.56 -37.80 16.20
CA GLN A 143 -35.31 -38.37 16.76
C GLN A 143 -34.74 -39.55 15.94
N PRO A 144 -35.57 -40.48 15.39
CA PRO A 144 -35.05 -41.62 14.62
C PRO A 144 -34.39 -41.23 13.29
N GLN A 145 -34.86 -40.17 12.62
CA GLN A 145 -34.32 -39.74 11.32
C GLN A 145 -32.97 -39.04 11.43
N ARG A 146 -32.69 -38.39 12.57
CA ARG A 146 -31.41 -37.70 12.83
C ARG A 146 -30.24 -38.66 13.03
N ASP A 147 -30.51 -39.82 13.63
CA ASP A 147 -29.50 -40.89 13.76
C ASP A 147 -29.25 -41.59 12.42
N GLU A 148 -30.28 -41.77 11.58
CA GLU A 148 -30.13 -42.34 10.23
C GLU A 148 -29.37 -41.43 9.23
N GLU A 149 -29.51 -40.12 9.35
CA GLU A 149 -28.77 -39.15 8.53
C GLU A 149 -27.30 -39.04 8.97
N PHE A 150 -27.05 -39.05 10.27
CA PHE A 150 -25.69 -39.08 10.81
C PHE A 150 -24.98 -40.40 10.46
N GLU A 151 -25.64 -41.55 10.60
CA GLU A 151 -25.07 -42.84 10.20
C GLU A 151 -24.84 -42.94 8.68
N ARG A 152 -25.66 -42.27 7.85
CA ARG A 152 -25.38 -42.10 6.41
C ARG A 152 -24.11 -41.28 6.17
N LEU A 153 -23.96 -40.14 6.83
CA LEU A 153 -22.77 -39.30 6.71
C LEU A 153 -21.51 -40.03 7.20
N VAL A 154 -21.62 -40.85 8.26
CA VAL A 154 -20.53 -41.70 8.75
C VAL A 154 -20.16 -42.77 7.73
N ALA A 155 -21.15 -43.39 7.06
CA ALA A 155 -20.91 -44.40 6.04
C ALA A 155 -20.28 -43.83 4.76
N GLU A 156 -20.61 -42.60 4.39
CA GLU A 156 -20.15 -41.96 3.15
C GLU A 156 -18.82 -41.21 3.30
N TYR A 157 -18.61 -40.52 4.44
CA TYR A 157 -17.46 -39.62 4.64
C TYR A 157 -16.53 -40.03 5.78
N GLY A 158 -16.87 -41.08 6.54
CA GLY A 158 -16.15 -41.49 7.74
C GLY A 158 -16.56 -40.70 8.99
N ARG A 159 -16.37 -41.30 10.17
CA ARG A 159 -16.87 -40.78 11.47
C ARG A 159 -16.38 -39.35 11.75
N ASP A 160 -15.09 -39.10 11.58
CA ASP A 160 -14.48 -37.80 11.90
C ASP A 160 -15.02 -36.67 11.01
N ASN A 161 -15.23 -36.93 9.71
CA ASN A 161 -15.83 -35.95 8.79
C ASN A 161 -17.33 -35.79 9.04
N ALA A 162 -18.06 -36.86 9.34
CA ALA A 162 -19.47 -36.78 9.71
C ALA A 162 -19.66 -35.95 11.00
N ASP A 163 -18.77 -36.12 11.98
CA ASP A 163 -18.73 -35.32 13.19
C ASP A 163 -18.37 -33.86 12.89
N ALA A 164 -17.42 -33.58 12.00
CA ALA A 164 -17.10 -32.23 11.55
C ALA A 164 -18.26 -31.56 10.80
N ILE A 165 -18.96 -32.28 9.93
CA ILE A 165 -20.14 -31.82 9.20
C ILE A 165 -21.28 -31.52 10.18
N ARG A 166 -21.55 -32.43 11.13
CA ARG A 166 -22.55 -32.22 12.18
C ARG A 166 -22.18 -31.04 13.08
N TYR A 167 -20.91 -30.88 13.42
CA TYR A 167 -20.40 -29.76 14.18
C TYR A 167 -20.58 -28.43 13.42
N PHE A 168 -20.27 -28.41 12.12
CA PHE A 168 -20.45 -27.25 11.24
C PHE A 168 -21.93 -26.87 11.10
N LEU A 169 -22.81 -27.84 10.82
CA LEU A 169 -24.25 -27.63 10.66
C LEU A 169 -24.95 -27.16 11.95
N ASN A 170 -24.41 -27.47 13.13
CA ASN A 170 -24.94 -27.02 14.42
C ASN A 170 -24.21 -25.79 14.99
N SER A 171 -23.19 -25.27 14.31
CA SER A 171 -22.36 -24.16 14.80
C SER A 171 -23.14 -22.86 15.02
N TRP A 172 -24.20 -22.63 14.24
CA TRP A 172 -25.07 -21.46 14.37
C TRP A 172 -25.71 -21.34 15.76
N GLN A 173 -25.93 -22.46 16.46
CA GLN A 173 -26.59 -22.48 17.77
C GLN A 173 -25.77 -21.75 18.85
N ARG A 174 -24.45 -21.63 18.66
CA ARG A 174 -23.54 -20.96 19.60
C ARG A 174 -23.61 -19.44 19.54
N ASN A 175 -24.14 -18.91 18.44
CA ASN A 175 -24.27 -17.47 18.23
C ASN A 175 -25.55 -16.90 18.88
N TYR A 176 -26.42 -17.77 19.40
CA TYR A 176 -27.66 -17.41 20.07
C TYR A 176 -27.60 -17.73 21.56
N GLN A 177 -28.23 -16.86 22.35
CA GLN A 177 -28.29 -16.92 23.82
C GLN A 177 -29.72 -16.83 24.33
N ARG A 178 -30.65 -16.38 23.48
CA ARG A 178 -32.05 -16.11 23.82
C ARG A 178 -32.98 -16.52 22.67
N ALA A 179 -34.06 -17.23 22.97
CA ALA A 179 -35.20 -17.35 22.07
C ALA A 179 -36.33 -16.44 22.57
N ALA A 180 -36.79 -15.53 21.71
CA ALA A 180 -37.78 -14.53 22.06
C ALA A 180 -39.05 -14.67 21.22
N PHE A 181 -40.19 -14.97 21.85
CA PHE A 181 -41.49 -14.93 21.18
C PHE A 181 -42.03 -13.49 21.18
N ILE A 182 -42.37 -12.94 20.01
CA ILE A 182 -42.96 -11.60 19.88
C ILE A 182 -44.48 -11.74 19.75
N ASP A 183 -45.20 -11.29 20.78
CA ASP A 183 -46.66 -11.24 20.78
C ASP A 183 -47.16 -9.87 20.29
N THR A 184 -47.58 -9.82 19.02
CA THR A 184 -48.15 -8.62 18.37
C THR A 184 -49.65 -8.46 18.59
N GLY A 185 -50.31 -9.41 19.27
CA GLY A 185 -51.77 -9.47 19.38
C GLY A 185 -52.49 -10.00 18.13
N ALA A 186 -51.75 -10.50 17.13
CA ALA A 186 -52.33 -11.15 15.95
C ALA A 186 -53.18 -12.38 16.34
N PRO A 187 -54.31 -12.64 15.66
CA PRO A 187 -55.22 -13.72 16.01
C PRO A 187 -54.56 -15.09 15.76
N GLY A 188 -54.62 -15.98 16.76
CA GLY A 188 -54.02 -17.31 16.64
C GLY A 188 -53.90 -18.05 17.97
N ARG A 189 -53.17 -19.18 17.95
CA ARG A 189 -52.92 -20.03 19.13
C ARG A 189 -51.69 -19.53 19.90
N ARG A 190 -51.78 -18.39 20.59
CA ARG A 190 -50.67 -17.79 21.36
C ARG A 190 -49.90 -18.79 22.21
N GLU A 191 -50.60 -19.64 22.96
CA GLU A 191 -49.98 -20.69 23.80
C GLU A 191 -49.16 -21.70 22.99
N ARG A 192 -49.57 -22.02 21.76
CA ARG A 192 -48.81 -22.87 20.83
C ARG A 192 -47.51 -22.19 20.42
N TYR A 193 -47.57 -20.91 20.02
CA TYR A 193 -46.41 -20.17 19.50
C TYR A 193 -45.37 -19.90 20.60
N ALA A 194 -45.82 -19.42 21.75
CA ALA A 194 -44.98 -19.26 22.94
C ALA A 194 -44.34 -20.60 23.37
N GLY A 195 -45.12 -21.69 23.33
CA GLY A 195 -44.63 -23.02 23.66
C GLY A 195 -43.52 -23.53 22.73
N ILE A 196 -43.52 -23.17 21.44
CA ILE A 196 -42.44 -23.52 20.50
C ILE A 196 -41.15 -22.77 20.85
N ALA A 197 -41.25 -21.47 21.11
CA ALA A 197 -40.10 -20.66 21.51
C ALA A 197 -39.51 -21.14 22.85
N GLN A 198 -40.35 -21.53 23.80
CA GLN A 198 -39.93 -22.09 25.08
C GLN A 198 -39.19 -23.43 24.90
N ARG A 199 -39.75 -24.36 24.13
CA ARG A 199 -39.08 -25.64 23.83
C ARG A 199 -37.76 -25.46 23.09
N MET A 200 -37.69 -24.51 22.17
CA MET A 200 -36.45 -24.16 21.47
C MET A 200 -35.38 -23.64 22.45
N ALA A 201 -35.77 -22.77 23.37
CA ALA A 201 -34.86 -22.28 24.41
C ALA A 201 -34.36 -23.42 25.31
N GLU A 202 -35.27 -24.30 25.76
CA GLU A 202 -34.93 -25.46 26.59
C GLU A 202 -34.00 -26.44 25.85
N GLY A 203 -34.29 -26.74 24.57
CA GLY A 203 -33.52 -27.69 23.76
C GLY A 203 -32.10 -27.24 23.45
N TYR A 204 -31.86 -25.93 23.32
CA TYR A 204 -30.54 -25.37 23.01
C TYR A 204 -29.84 -24.71 24.20
N GLY A 205 -30.45 -24.72 25.39
CA GLY A 205 -29.90 -24.09 26.59
C GLY A 205 -29.89 -22.55 26.55
N TRP A 206 -30.81 -21.95 25.81
CA TRP A 206 -30.97 -20.49 25.72
C TRP A 206 -31.98 -19.95 26.74
N GLN A 207 -31.97 -18.64 26.95
CA GLN A 207 -33.00 -17.96 27.74
C GLN A 207 -34.29 -17.82 26.92
N TYR A 208 -35.44 -18.14 27.52
CA TYR A 208 -36.75 -17.85 26.96
C TYR A 208 -37.25 -16.49 27.45
N GLU A 209 -37.71 -15.63 26.54
CA GLU A 209 -38.38 -14.36 26.87
C GLU A 209 -39.60 -14.15 25.96
N GLU A 210 -40.67 -13.62 26.51
CA GLU A 210 -41.82 -13.16 25.72
C GLU A 210 -41.77 -11.64 25.60
N LEU A 211 -41.67 -11.15 24.37
CA LEU A 211 -41.61 -9.73 24.03
C LEU A 211 -42.99 -9.24 23.61
N ARG A 212 -43.39 -8.08 24.14
CA ARG A 212 -44.60 -7.40 23.69
C ARG A 212 -44.32 -6.69 22.37
N GLY A 213 -44.92 -7.19 21.29
CA GLY A 213 -44.90 -6.56 19.98
C GLY A 213 -46.01 -5.52 19.79
N THR A 214 -45.98 -4.83 18.65
CA THR A 214 -47.00 -3.86 18.25
C THR A 214 -47.03 -3.70 16.72
N GLY A 215 -48.23 -3.55 16.18
CA GLY A 215 -48.45 -3.31 14.75
C GLY A 215 -48.27 -1.85 14.31
N GLU A 216 -47.71 -0.97 15.14
CA GLU A 216 -47.59 0.47 14.85
C GLU A 216 -46.84 0.77 13.55
N LEU A 217 -45.70 0.13 13.30
CA LEU A 217 -44.93 0.34 12.07
C LEU A 217 -45.64 -0.22 10.84
N LEU A 218 -46.33 -1.36 10.98
CA LEU A 218 -47.20 -1.90 9.93
C LEU A 218 -48.38 -0.95 9.66
N ALA A 219 -48.96 -0.36 10.70
CA ALA A 219 -50.03 0.62 10.55
C ALA A 219 -49.56 1.89 9.83
N LYS A 220 -48.33 2.35 10.12
CA LYS A 220 -47.68 3.44 9.37
C LYS A 220 -47.47 3.04 7.92
N LEU A 221 -46.93 1.86 7.63
CA LEU A 221 -46.74 1.38 6.26
C LEU A 221 -48.04 1.40 5.43
N LEU A 222 -49.17 1.01 6.04
CA LEU A 222 -50.47 0.99 5.35
C LEU A 222 -51.09 2.38 5.15
N LYS A 223 -50.80 3.35 6.03
CA LYS A 223 -51.45 4.68 6.03
C LYS A 223 -50.60 5.81 5.47
N GLN A 224 -49.28 5.72 5.60
CA GLN A 224 -48.37 6.81 5.29
C GLN A 224 -48.31 7.04 3.78
N ARG A 225 -48.30 8.32 3.37
CA ARG A 225 -48.27 8.74 1.95
C ARG A 225 -47.14 9.70 1.62
N HIS A 226 -46.36 10.10 2.63
CA HIS A 226 -45.18 10.95 2.49
C HIS A 226 -44.00 10.31 3.22
N THR A 227 -42.78 10.51 2.71
CA THR A 227 -41.58 10.00 3.39
C THR A 227 -41.42 10.63 4.77
N ASP A 228 -41.14 9.81 5.77
CA ASP A 228 -40.79 10.23 7.12
C ASP A 228 -39.59 9.41 7.66
N ALA A 229 -39.41 9.42 8.99
CA ALA A 229 -38.33 8.67 9.63
C ALA A 229 -38.51 7.14 9.52
N ASP A 230 -39.74 6.65 9.37
CA ASP A 230 -40.09 5.23 9.47
C ASP A 230 -40.47 4.61 8.13
N ILE A 231 -41.08 5.38 7.22
CA ILE A 231 -41.56 4.92 5.92
C ILE A 231 -40.97 5.80 4.81
N LEU A 232 -40.31 5.15 3.85
CA LEU A 232 -39.86 5.76 2.60
C LEU A 232 -40.96 5.63 1.55
N ILE A 233 -41.35 6.76 0.95
CA ILE A 233 -42.15 6.75 -0.28
C ILE A 233 -41.20 6.93 -1.46
N VAL A 234 -41.18 5.94 -2.36
CA VAL A 234 -40.41 5.95 -3.60
C VAL A 234 -41.35 6.41 -4.72
N PRO A 235 -41.15 7.60 -5.29
CA PRO A 235 -41.98 8.06 -6.40
C PRO A 235 -41.83 7.15 -7.64
N PRO A 236 -42.77 7.20 -8.60
CA PRO A 236 -42.56 6.61 -9.91
C PRO A 236 -41.23 7.08 -10.52
N HIS A 237 -40.57 6.21 -11.29
CA HIS A 237 -39.25 6.48 -11.90
C HIS A 237 -38.11 6.74 -10.89
N HIS A 238 -38.29 6.38 -9.63
CA HIS A 238 -37.24 6.31 -8.62
C HIS A 238 -37.03 4.87 -8.16
N VAL A 239 -35.85 4.62 -7.60
CA VAL A 239 -35.42 3.33 -7.06
C VAL A 239 -35.12 3.44 -5.57
N THR A 240 -35.36 2.38 -4.81
CA THR A 240 -34.82 2.25 -3.45
C THR A 240 -33.30 2.14 -3.50
N ASP A 241 -32.61 2.98 -2.73
CA ASP A 241 -31.16 2.94 -2.57
C ASP A 241 -30.77 2.80 -1.10
N TYR A 242 -29.62 2.22 -0.82
CA TYR A 242 -29.10 2.11 0.54
C TYR A 242 -28.19 3.28 0.86
N ASP A 243 -28.52 4.02 1.90
CA ASP A 243 -27.67 5.06 2.47
C ASP A 243 -26.74 4.44 3.55
N PRO A 244 -25.42 4.34 3.31
CA PRO A 244 -24.49 3.77 4.27
C PRO A 244 -24.34 4.61 5.55
N ALA A 245 -24.54 5.93 5.47
CA ALA A 245 -24.40 6.85 6.59
C ALA A 245 -25.60 6.73 7.55
N GLY A 246 -26.81 6.78 7.00
CA GLY A 246 -28.06 6.57 7.75
C GLY A 246 -28.37 5.11 8.09
N LYS A 247 -27.69 4.15 7.45
CA LYS A 247 -28.00 2.70 7.48
C LYS A 247 -29.49 2.45 7.23
N THR A 248 -30.00 3.03 6.15
CA THR A 248 -31.44 3.04 5.85
C THR A 248 -31.67 3.14 4.34
N LEU A 249 -32.94 3.04 3.91
CA LEU A 249 -33.32 3.22 2.52
C LEU A 249 -33.60 4.69 2.21
N THR A 250 -33.20 5.09 1.01
CA THR A 250 -33.52 6.38 0.36
C THR A 250 -34.11 6.12 -1.03
N ALA A 251 -34.66 7.15 -1.68
CA ALA A 251 -35.16 7.06 -3.04
C ALA A 251 -34.28 7.89 -3.98
N ARG A 252 -33.79 7.31 -5.07
CA ARG A 252 -32.98 8.01 -6.09
C ARG A 252 -33.63 7.93 -7.47
N PRO A 253 -33.53 8.96 -8.32
CA PRO A 253 -34.03 8.88 -9.69
C PRO A 253 -33.25 7.82 -10.49
N VAL A 254 -33.93 7.09 -11.38
CA VAL A 254 -33.29 6.12 -12.27
C VAL A 254 -32.39 6.86 -13.27
N TRP A 255 -31.11 6.49 -13.35
CA TRP A 255 -30.13 7.09 -14.25
C TRP A 255 -30.52 6.89 -15.73
N GLN A 256 -30.62 7.97 -16.50
CA GLN A 256 -30.86 7.96 -17.96
C GLN A 256 -29.58 8.29 -18.73
N GLY A 257 -28.47 7.63 -18.41
CA GLY A 257 -27.23 7.80 -19.16
C GLY A 257 -27.32 7.18 -20.55
N ASP A 258 -26.58 7.77 -21.48
CA ASP A 258 -26.47 7.33 -22.87
C ASP A 258 -25.62 6.04 -22.93
N ASP A 259 -26.25 4.89 -23.21
CA ASP A 259 -25.64 3.53 -23.20
C ASP A 259 -24.44 3.35 -24.16
N ASN A 260 -24.15 4.35 -24.97
CA ASN A 260 -23.14 4.33 -26.03
C ASN A 260 -21.87 5.14 -25.74
N ARG A 261 -21.69 5.67 -24.51
CA ARG A 261 -20.47 6.40 -24.13
C ARG A 261 -19.43 5.44 -23.52
N PRO A 262 -18.15 5.52 -23.94
CA PRO A 262 -17.11 4.68 -23.33
C PRO A 262 -16.99 4.97 -21.83
N ALA A 263 -16.79 3.93 -21.02
CA ALA A 263 -16.66 4.01 -19.55
C ALA A 263 -15.52 4.94 -19.10
N THR A 264 -14.52 5.12 -19.98
CA THR A 264 -13.39 6.00 -19.78
C THR A 264 -13.30 6.99 -20.93
N ARG A 265 -13.24 8.29 -20.62
CA ARG A 265 -13.02 9.35 -21.61
C ARG A 265 -11.72 10.08 -21.33
N THR A 266 -10.82 10.09 -22.31
CA THR A 266 -9.62 10.93 -22.27
C THR A 266 -9.90 12.27 -22.96
N ILE A 267 -9.64 13.36 -22.25
CA ILE A 267 -9.73 14.75 -22.72
C ILE A 267 -8.35 15.36 -22.60
N ILE A 268 -7.86 15.97 -23.66
CA ILE A 268 -6.59 16.71 -23.62
C ILE A 268 -6.92 18.18 -23.38
N SER A 269 -6.48 18.73 -22.26
CA SER A 269 -6.58 20.16 -21.97
C SER A 269 -5.31 20.86 -22.48
N ALA A 270 -5.45 21.59 -23.58
CA ALA A 270 -4.41 22.50 -24.07
C ALA A 270 -4.30 23.73 -23.14
N GLY A 271 -3.10 24.28 -22.98
CA GLY A 271 -2.89 25.51 -22.22
C GLY A 271 -3.67 26.71 -22.81
N PRO A 272 -3.87 27.80 -22.05
CA PRO A 272 -4.50 29.01 -22.57
C PRO A 272 -3.74 29.53 -23.79
N THR A 273 -4.42 29.64 -24.92
CA THR A 273 -3.93 30.26 -26.16
C THR A 273 -4.01 31.78 -26.06
N GLY A 274 -3.30 32.36 -25.10
CA GLY A 274 -3.02 33.80 -25.07
C GLY A 274 -1.56 33.96 -25.39
N GLU A 275 -1.23 34.59 -26.53
CA GLU A 275 0.12 35.00 -26.97
C GLU A 275 1.22 34.40 -26.11
N ALA A 276 1.43 33.10 -26.23
CA ALA A 276 2.66 32.51 -25.75
C ALA A 276 3.70 33.16 -26.64
N ASP A 277 4.54 34.01 -26.05
CA ASP A 277 5.72 34.56 -26.69
C ASP A 277 6.33 33.42 -27.53
N GLU A 278 6.32 33.55 -28.86
CA GLU A 278 6.99 32.61 -29.77
C GLU A 278 8.51 32.54 -29.50
N THR A 279 8.98 33.21 -28.44
CA THR A 279 10.33 33.22 -27.88
C THR A 279 10.52 32.33 -26.64
N ASP A 280 9.47 31.73 -26.05
CA ASP A 280 9.55 30.87 -24.85
C ASP A 280 9.49 29.36 -25.19
N GLU A 281 10.03 28.95 -26.34
CA GLU A 281 10.52 27.57 -26.48
C GLU A 281 11.74 27.42 -25.57
N GLY A 282 11.50 27.06 -24.30
CA GLY A 282 12.52 26.85 -23.29
C GLY A 282 13.71 26.05 -23.86
N ARG A 283 14.94 26.47 -23.54
CA ARG A 283 16.16 25.82 -24.05
C ARG A 283 16.08 24.33 -23.76
N SER A 284 15.98 23.53 -24.82
CA SER A 284 15.99 22.07 -24.70
C SER A 284 17.36 21.63 -24.19
N VAL A 285 17.38 20.87 -23.10
CA VAL A 285 18.58 20.23 -22.55
C VAL A 285 19.29 19.44 -23.66
N GLN A 286 20.54 19.80 -23.96
CA GLN A 286 21.40 19.10 -24.91
C GLN A 286 22.34 18.15 -24.17
N LEU A 287 22.99 18.66 -23.12
CA LEU A 287 23.95 17.91 -22.31
C LEU A 287 23.47 17.78 -20.87
N GLY A 288 23.41 16.56 -20.37
CA GLY A 288 23.01 16.27 -18.99
C GLY A 288 24.10 15.56 -18.21
N LEU A 289 24.18 15.83 -16.90
CA LEU A 289 25.01 15.11 -15.96
C LEU A 289 24.12 14.30 -15.01
N GLY A 290 24.12 12.98 -15.17
CA GLY A 290 23.49 12.06 -14.23
C GLY A 290 24.44 11.71 -13.09
N ILE A 291 23.95 11.73 -11.86
CA ILE A 291 24.69 11.32 -10.67
C ILE A 291 23.82 10.33 -9.89
N ASP A 292 24.33 9.13 -9.59
CA ASP A 292 23.72 8.25 -8.60
C ASP A 292 24.62 8.14 -7.37
N ALA A 293 24.19 8.72 -6.26
CA ALA A 293 24.85 8.56 -4.96
C ALA A 293 24.36 7.25 -4.30
N GLY A 294 24.86 6.13 -4.83
CA GLY A 294 24.53 4.78 -4.38
C GLY A 294 25.17 4.39 -3.04
N GLY A 295 24.86 3.19 -2.54
CA GLY A 295 25.32 2.72 -1.23
C GLY A 295 26.77 2.21 -1.19
N THR A 296 27.36 1.87 -2.35
CA THR A 296 28.75 1.41 -2.49
C THR A 296 29.55 2.36 -3.37
N TYR A 297 28.98 2.75 -4.50
CA TYR A 297 29.62 3.60 -5.48
C TYR A 297 28.75 4.78 -5.83
N THR A 298 29.43 5.88 -6.17
CA THR A 298 28.84 7.04 -6.82
C THR A 298 29.13 6.93 -8.31
N ASP A 299 28.06 6.90 -9.10
CA ASP A 299 28.11 6.79 -10.55
C ASP A 299 27.84 8.15 -11.17
N VAL A 300 28.65 8.56 -12.15
CA VAL A 300 28.44 9.79 -12.90
C VAL A 300 28.47 9.52 -14.40
N VAL A 301 27.55 10.17 -15.12
CA VAL A 301 27.39 10.01 -16.57
C VAL A 301 27.17 11.37 -17.21
N LEU A 302 27.97 11.67 -18.23
CA LEU A 302 27.73 12.77 -19.14
C LEU A 302 26.94 12.25 -20.35
N TYR A 303 25.75 12.78 -20.56
CA TYR A 303 24.77 12.29 -21.54
C TYR A 303 24.43 13.35 -22.58
N ASP A 304 24.40 12.95 -23.86
CA ASP A 304 23.95 13.76 -24.99
C ASP A 304 22.51 13.37 -25.36
N PHE A 305 21.56 14.28 -25.15
CA PHE A 305 20.15 14.08 -25.47
C PHE A 305 19.84 14.08 -26.97
N GLN A 306 20.67 14.73 -27.79
CA GLN A 306 20.50 14.77 -29.25
C GLN A 306 21.00 13.46 -29.89
N ALA A 307 22.16 12.98 -29.46
CA ALA A 307 22.70 11.68 -29.89
C ALA A 307 22.01 10.50 -29.19
N ALA A 308 21.31 10.75 -28.08
CA ALA A 308 20.76 9.75 -27.18
C ALA A 308 21.83 8.74 -26.71
N ALA A 309 23.00 9.25 -26.31
CA ALA A 309 24.19 8.46 -26.04
C ALA A 309 25.00 8.99 -24.85
N VAL A 310 25.71 8.08 -24.17
CA VAL A 310 26.70 8.42 -23.15
C VAL A 310 27.95 8.98 -23.84
N ILE A 311 28.39 10.16 -23.42
CA ILE A 311 29.66 10.76 -23.86
C ILE A 311 30.81 10.20 -23.03
N ASP A 312 30.64 10.20 -21.71
CA ASP A 312 31.64 9.74 -20.76
C ASP A 312 30.97 9.27 -19.47
N LYS A 313 31.64 8.38 -18.73
CA LYS A 313 31.14 7.82 -17.48
C LYS A 313 32.29 7.53 -16.53
N ALA A 314 32.03 7.69 -15.24
CA ALA A 314 32.99 7.37 -14.21
C ALA A 314 32.29 6.87 -12.94
N LYS A 315 33.07 6.19 -12.10
CA LYS A 315 32.60 5.55 -10.87
C LYS A 315 33.65 5.70 -9.79
N ALA A 316 33.24 6.13 -8.62
CA ALA A 316 34.10 6.18 -7.43
C ALA A 316 33.36 5.61 -6.23
N LEU A 317 34.09 5.33 -5.14
CA LEU A 317 33.46 4.83 -3.92
C LEU A 317 32.60 5.91 -3.28
N THR A 318 31.44 5.51 -2.76
CA THR A 318 30.61 6.43 -1.98
C THR A 318 31.21 6.62 -0.59
N THR A 319 31.52 7.86 -0.26
CA THR A 319 31.98 8.25 1.07
C THR A 319 30.79 8.76 1.89
N LYS A 320 30.12 7.88 2.64
CA LYS A 320 28.82 8.19 3.29
C LYS A 320 28.86 9.32 4.34
N TRP A 321 30.02 9.54 4.96
CA TRP A 321 30.22 10.62 5.94
C TRP A 321 30.56 11.97 5.29
N ASP A 322 31.01 11.97 4.04
CA ASP A 322 31.28 13.17 3.25
C ASP A 322 31.14 12.83 1.75
N TYR A 323 29.94 13.06 1.23
CA TYR A 323 29.63 12.73 -0.17
C TYR A 323 30.47 13.52 -1.17
N THR A 324 31.04 14.67 -0.78
CA THR A 324 31.90 15.45 -1.68
C THR A 324 33.11 14.64 -2.13
N ILE A 325 33.66 13.77 -1.28
CA ILE A 325 34.85 12.97 -1.63
C ILE A 325 34.53 12.03 -2.79
N GLY A 326 33.49 11.20 -2.64
CA GLY A 326 33.10 10.23 -3.66
C GLY A 326 32.59 10.88 -4.95
N ILE A 327 31.81 11.96 -4.82
CA ILE A 327 31.32 12.72 -5.98
C ILE A 327 32.49 13.37 -6.73
N ASN A 328 33.44 13.99 -6.02
CA ASN A 328 34.60 14.62 -6.65
C ASN A 328 35.49 13.60 -7.35
N GLU A 329 35.80 12.47 -6.70
CA GLU A 329 36.58 11.39 -7.33
C GLU A 329 35.92 10.88 -8.62
N ALA A 330 34.59 10.72 -8.62
CA ALA A 330 33.85 10.30 -9.80
C ALA A 330 33.88 11.36 -10.91
N LEU A 331 33.63 12.64 -10.57
CA LEU A 331 33.64 13.73 -11.54
C LEU A 331 35.03 14.02 -12.11
N ASP A 332 36.10 13.89 -11.32
CA ASP A 332 37.48 14.10 -11.75
C ASP A 332 37.99 12.99 -12.69
N ALA A 333 37.33 11.83 -12.67
CA ALA A 333 37.62 10.73 -13.58
C ALA A 333 36.94 10.88 -14.96
N LEU A 334 36.05 11.87 -15.14
CA LEU A 334 35.52 12.23 -16.47
C LEU A 334 36.59 13.04 -17.24
N ASP A 335 36.96 12.57 -18.42
CA ASP A 335 37.96 13.21 -19.31
C ASP A 335 37.26 13.83 -20.53
N SER A 336 36.29 14.71 -20.27
CA SER A 336 35.49 15.36 -21.32
C SER A 336 35.44 16.88 -21.17
N PRO A 337 35.83 17.66 -22.22
CA PRO A 337 35.72 19.11 -22.20
C PRO A 337 34.27 19.60 -22.15
N ALA A 338 33.30 18.76 -22.54
CA ALA A 338 31.88 19.08 -22.53
C ALA A 338 31.28 19.14 -21.11
N LEU A 339 32.02 18.73 -20.08
CA LEU A 339 31.56 18.80 -18.69
C LEU A 339 31.20 20.23 -18.25
N GLY A 340 31.90 21.24 -18.76
CA GLY A 340 31.59 22.66 -18.50
C GLY A 340 30.37 23.20 -19.25
N GLU A 341 29.83 22.43 -20.20
CA GLU A 341 28.69 22.79 -21.06
C GLU A 341 27.40 22.07 -20.64
N VAL A 342 27.39 21.41 -19.47
CA VAL A 342 26.22 20.73 -18.94
C VAL A 342 25.07 21.72 -18.73
N ASP A 343 23.89 21.35 -19.21
CA ASP A 343 22.64 22.12 -19.13
C ASP A 343 21.78 21.74 -17.92
N LEU A 344 21.90 20.50 -17.45
CA LEU A 344 21.09 19.92 -16.37
C LEU A 344 21.87 18.88 -15.58
N VAL A 345 21.75 18.91 -14.25
CA VAL A 345 22.21 17.83 -13.37
C VAL A 345 21.00 17.09 -12.79
N ALA A 346 21.03 15.77 -12.77
CA ALA A 346 20.00 14.96 -12.12
C ALA A 346 20.63 13.94 -11.16
N VAL A 347 20.07 13.85 -9.95
CA VAL A 347 20.61 13.04 -8.86
C VAL A 347 19.61 11.98 -8.44
N SER A 348 20.03 10.72 -8.43
CA SER A 348 19.38 9.64 -7.68
C SER A 348 20.20 9.25 -6.46
N THR A 349 19.56 8.67 -5.44
CA THR A 349 20.28 8.24 -4.24
C THR A 349 19.60 7.08 -3.52
N THR A 350 20.39 6.34 -2.74
CA THR A 350 19.88 5.35 -1.79
C THR A 350 19.80 5.89 -0.35
N LEU A 351 20.20 7.14 -0.12
CA LEU A 351 20.30 7.74 1.21
C LEU A 351 18.99 7.69 1.99
N ALA A 352 17.87 8.09 1.38
CA ALA A 352 16.57 8.09 2.04
C ALA A 352 16.12 6.67 2.42
N THR A 353 16.31 5.69 1.53
CA THR A 353 16.02 4.28 1.82
C THR A 353 16.82 3.79 3.02
N ASN A 354 18.12 4.03 3.02
CA ASN A 354 19.02 3.61 4.10
C ASN A 354 18.66 4.32 5.41
N ALA A 355 18.35 5.61 5.37
CA ALA A 355 17.94 6.36 6.55
C ALA A 355 16.66 5.79 7.19
N VAL A 356 15.67 5.37 6.38
CA VAL A 356 14.46 4.71 6.90
C VAL A 356 14.76 3.34 7.49
N VAL A 357 15.57 2.52 6.80
CA VAL A 357 15.90 1.14 7.22
C VAL A 357 16.79 1.12 8.46
N GLU A 358 17.81 1.97 8.50
CA GLU A 358 18.81 2.05 9.57
C GLU A 358 18.36 2.98 10.71
N GLY A 359 17.26 3.71 10.54
CA GLY A 359 16.73 4.65 11.53
C GLY A 359 17.56 5.93 11.68
N LEU A 360 18.36 6.29 10.67
CA LEU A 360 19.19 7.49 10.65
C LEU A 360 18.38 8.76 10.39
N GLY A 361 18.92 9.90 10.81
CA GLY A 361 18.30 11.22 10.71
C GLY A 361 17.93 11.81 12.06
N GLN A 362 17.10 12.85 12.05
CA GLN A 362 16.72 13.55 13.28
C GLN A 362 15.59 12.84 14.05
N THR A 363 15.57 13.04 15.38
CA THR A 363 14.46 12.58 16.22
C THR A 363 13.21 13.43 15.94
N VAL A 364 12.10 12.77 15.62
CA VAL A 364 10.85 13.44 15.22
C VAL A 364 9.78 13.32 16.29
N GLY A 365 9.22 14.45 16.70
CA GLY A 365 8.03 14.51 17.55
C GLY A 365 6.76 14.45 16.70
N LEU A 366 5.94 13.41 16.89
CA LEU A 366 4.69 13.26 16.15
C LEU A 366 3.49 13.75 16.96
N LEU A 367 2.78 14.77 16.48
CA LEU A 367 1.53 15.26 17.05
C LEU A 367 0.36 14.78 16.19
N ILE A 368 -0.63 14.15 16.82
CA ILE A 368 -1.79 13.58 16.12
C ILE A 368 -3.12 14.15 16.62
N MET A 369 -4.09 14.26 15.71
CA MET A 369 -5.49 14.63 15.97
C MET A 369 -6.42 13.51 15.48
N PRO A 370 -6.60 12.43 16.26
CA PRO A 370 -7.30 11.22 15.85
C PRO A 370 -8.84 11.36 15.87
N PRO A 371 -9.58 10.41 15.27
CA PRO A 371 -11.05 10.40 15.33
C PRO A 371 -11.56 10.16 16.76
N TYR A 372 -12.76 10.69 17.07
CA TYR A 372 -13.37 10.56 18.39
C TYR A 372 -13.58 9.09 18.78
N GLY A 373 -12.95 8.65 19.88
CA GLY A 373 -13.21 7.34 20.49
C GLY A 373 -12.71 6.12 19.70
N LEU A 374 -11.88 6.33 18.67
CA LEU A 374 -11.40 5.27 17.75
C LEU A 374 -9.86 5.25 17.59
N TYR A 375 -9.12 5.69 18.63
CA TYR A 375 -7.66 5.66 18.66
C TYR A 375 -7.14 4.69 19.71
N ASP A 376 -6.24 3.80 19.30
CA ASP A 376 -5.40 2.99 20.18
C ASP A 376 -3.93 3.44 20.05
N GLU A 377 -3.20 3.46 21.16
CA GLU A 377 -1.81 3.89 21.19
C GLU A 377 -0.88 3.01 20.34
N GLY A 378 -1.24 1.73 20.15
CA GLY A 378 -0.49 0.76 19.34
C GLY A 378 -0.67 0.94 17.83
N ASP A 379 -1.60 1.78 17.39
CA ASP A 379 -1.99 1.91 15.98
C ASP A 379 -0.96 2.59 15.09
N ILE A 380 -0.08 3.40 15.69
CA ILE A 380 0.97 4.15 15.01
C ILE A 380 2.31 3.76 15.64
N PRO A 381 3.18 3.02 14.93
CA PRO A 381 4.43 2.49 15.47
C PRO A 381 5.56 3.53 15.57
N HIS A 382 5.26 4.82 15.70
CA HIS A 382 6.26 5.89 15.85
C HIS A 382 6.25 6.47 17.26
N ARG A 383 7.44 6.77 17.81
CA ARG A 383 7.62 7.47 19.08
C ARG A 383 8.79 8.46 18.97
N PRO A 384 8.75 9.58 19.72
CA PRO A 384 7.69 10.01 20.63
C PRO A 384 6.44 10.54 19.90
N LEU A 385 5.26 10.29 20.49
CA LEU A 385 3.95 10.62 19.94
C LEU A 385 3.10 11.32 21.01
N ALA A 386 2.38 12.37 20.63
CA ALA A 386 1.40 13.05 21.48
C ALA A 386 0.07 13.27 20.75
N VAL A 387 -1.04 13.08 21.46
CA VAL A 387 -2.38 13.44 20.98
C VAL A 387 -2.67 14.88 21.43
N ILE A 388 -3.15 15.71 20.51
CA ILE A 388 -3.58 17.08 20.78
C ILE A 388 -5.06 17.28 20.41
N ASP A 389 -5.61 18.37 20.92
CA ASP A 389 -6.97 18.82 20.63
C ASP A 389 -7.07 19.30 19.18
N GLY A 390 -8.24 19.11 18.59
CA GLY A 390 -8.51 19.29 17.17
C GLY A 390 -9.21 18.07 16.62
N GLN A 391 -10.42 18.25 16.10
CA GLN A 391 -11.22 17.13 15.61
C GLN A 391 -11.95 17.48 14.33
N LEU A 392 -11.77 16.61 13.33
CA LEU A 392 -12.49 16.64 12.07
C LEU A 392 -13.34 15.37 11.95
N GLU A 393 -14.52 15.50 11.36
CA GLU A 393 -15.29 14.36 10.86
C GLU A 393 -14.66 13.82 9.57
N ILE A 394 -15.06 12.62 9.14
CA ILE A 394 -14.54 12.00 7.91
C ILE A 394 -14.84 12.83 6.65
N THR A 395 -15.82 13.73 6.72
CA THR A 395 -16.19 14.68 5.66
C THR A 395 -15.27 15.90 5.59
N GLY A 396 -14.35 16.05 6.54
CA GLY A 396 -13.51 17.24 6.72
C GLY A 396 -14.19 18.36 7.54
N GLU A 397 -15.43 18.17 8.00
CA GLU A 397 -16.13 19.14 8.85
C GLU A 397 -15.47 19.23 10.24
N GLN A 398 -15.28 20.46 10.72
CA GLN A 398 -14.69 20.70 12.03
C GLN A 398 -15.68 20.41 13.16
N ARG A 399 -15.32 19.46 14.03
CA ARG A 399 -16.09 19.10 15.23
C ARG A 399 -15.52 19.71 16.52
N GLY A 400 -14.22 19.97 16.57
CA GLY A 400 -13.56 20.59 17.72
C GLY A 400 -12.32 21.38 17.29
N PRO A 401 -12.08 22.58 17.85
CA PRO A 401 -10.92 23.39 17.51
C PRO A 401 -9.62 22.84 18.09
N ILE A 402 -8.49 23.29 17.54
CA ILE A 402 -7.18 23.08 18.15
C ILE A 402 -7.01 23.94 19.40
N ASP A 403 -6.26 23.46 20.40
CA ASP A 403 -5.80 24.26 21.53
C ASP A 403 -4.35 24.70 21.31
N ALA A 404 -4.15 25.97 20.95
CA ALA A 404 -2.83 26.52 20.67
C ALA A 404 -1.87 26.46 21.87
N ASP A 405 -2.36 26.64 23.11
CA ASP A 405 -1.51 26.60 24.30
C ASP A 405 -1.12 25.16 24.65
N GLN A 406 -2.01 24.20 24.40
CA GLN A 406 -1.68 22.78 24.48
C GLN A 406 -0.57 22.41 23.48
N VAL A 407 -0.66 22.85 22.22
CA VAL A 407 0.38 22.61 21.19
C VAL A 407 1.73 23.15 21.64
N ARG A 408 1.79 24.39 22.14
CA ARG A 408 3.03 25.01 22.66
C ARG A 408 3.62 24.21 23.82
N ARG A 409 2.79 23.80 24.77
CA ARG A 409 3.22 23.04 25.94
C ARG A 409 3.74 21.65 25.56
N VAL A 410 2.98 20.91 24.74
CA VAL A 410 3.37 19.56 24.27
C VAL A 410 4.66 19.62 23.44
N GLY A 411 4.78 20.57 22.51
CA GLY A 411 6.00 20.74 21.72
C GLY A 411 7.24 20.98 22.59
N ARG A 412 7.12 21.84 23.61
CA ARG A 412 8.21 22.10 24.57
C ARG A 412 8.57 20.86 25.38
N GLU A 413 7.58 20.16 25.93
CA GLU A 413 7.80 18.93 26.70
C GLU A 413 8.50 17.85 25.86
N MET A 414 8.14 17.71 24.59
CA MET A 414 8.78 16.74 23.69
C MET A 414 10.25 17.11 23.43
N ILE A 415 10.54 18.38 23.13
CA ILE A 415 11.92 18.86 22.91
C ILE A 415 12.78 18.59 24.16
N GLU A 416 12.29 18.97 25.34
CA GLU A 416 13.03 18.83 26.60
C GLU A 416 13.30 17.36 26.98
N ARG A 417 12.36 16.44 26.69
CA ARG A 417 12.48 15.02 27.09
C ARG A 417 13.17 14.15 26.05
N HIS A 418 13.05 14.48 24.78
CA HIS A 418 13.40 13.58 23.68
C HIS A 418 14.37 14.19 22.67
N ALA A 419 14.84 15.43 22.88
CA ALA A 419 15.75 16.13 21.98
C ALA A 419 15.24 16.14 20.52
N ILE A 420 14.00 16.58 20.35
CA ILE A 420 13.33 16.65 19.04
C ILE A 420 14.08 17.62 18.11
N GLY A 421 14.43 17.16 16.91
CA GLY A 421 15.00 17.98 15.83
C GLY A 421 13.95 18.46 14.82
N ALA A 422 12.82 17.75 14.68
CA ALA A 422 11.71 18.15 13.81
C ALA A 422 10.36 17.62 14.31
N PHE A 423 9.27 18.22 13.85
CA PHE A 423 7.92 17.76 14.14
C PHE A 423 7.22 17.17 12.91
N ALA A 424 6.32 16.23 13.16
CA ALA A 424 5.33 15.78 12.21
C ALA A 424 3.93 15.99 12.81
N VAL A 425 2.97 16.43 11.99
CA VAL A 425 1.60 16.71 12.44
C VAL A 425 0.61 16.00 11.52
N THR A 426 -0.32 15.23 12.08
CA THR A 426 -1.35 14.55 11.27
C THR A 426 -2.74 14.60 11.91
N GLY A 427 -3.76 14.95 11.14
CA GLY A 427 -5.17 14.89 11.52
C GLY A 427 -5.93 13.77 10.84
N PHE A 428 -7.03 13.29 11.42
CA PHE A 428 -7.81 12.16 10.88
C PHE A 428 -8.26 12.36 9.42
N ALA A 429 -8.94 13.47 9.12
CA ALA A 429 -9.49 13.80 7.80
C ALA A 429 -8.70 14.93 7.10
N SER A 430 -7.42 15.07 7.41
CA SER A 430 -6.61 16.19 6.91
C SER A 430 -6.36 16.21 5.41
N HIS A 431 -6.51 15.06 4.73
CA HIS A 431 -6.50 14.99 3.28
C HIS A 431 -7.66 15.74 2.61
N ASP A 432 -8.79 15.90 3.32
CA ASP A 432 -9.95 16.69 2.85
C ASP A 432 -9.90 18.13 3.38
N ASN A 433 -9.52 18.31 4.65
CA ASN A 433 -9.39 19.62 5.29
C ASN A 433 -8.06 19.75 6.06
N PRO A 434 -7.04 20.40 5.49
CA PRO A 434 -5.71 20.51 6.10
C PRO A 434 -5.59 21.62 7.16
N GLU A 435 -6.64 22.40 7.43
CA GLU A 435 -6.58 23.62 8.22
C GLU A 435 -5.97 23.42 9.62
N HIS A 436 -6.38 22.38 10.34
CA HIS A 436 -5.82 22.10 11.66
C HIS A 436 -4.32 21.77 11.61
N GLU A 437 -3.87 21.01 10.61
CA GLU A 437 -2.44 20.69 10.48
C GLU A 437 -1.62 21.95 10.21
N GLN A 438 -2.13 22.83 9.33
CA GLN A 438 -1.47 24.10 8.99
C GLN A 438 -1.38 25.05 10.19
N GLN A 439 -2.44 25.13 11.01
CA GLN A 439 -2.43 25.96 12.22
C GLN A 439 -1.42 25.43 13.25
N VAL A 440 -1.38 24.12 13.49
CA VAL A 440 -0.40 23.50 14.40
C VAL A 440 1.03 23.70 13.87
N LYS A 441 1.25 23.55 12.56
CA LYS A 441 2.54 23.82 11.91
C LYS A 441 2.99 25.26 12.12
N ALA A 442 2.11 26.24 11.92
CA ALA A 442 2.43 27.65 12.14
C ALA A 442 2.88 27.92 13.59
N ILE A 443 2.21 27.31 14.58
CA ILE A 443 2.58 27.44 16.00
C ILE A 443 3.96 26.82 16.26
N LEU A 444 4.17 25.56 15.88
CA LEU A 444 5.42 24.86 16.16
C LEU A 444 6.62 25.53 15.48
N ARG A 445 6.46 25.94 14.21
CA ARG A 445 7.51 26.60 13.44
C ARG A 445 7.82 27.98 14.01
N GLY A 446 6.80 28.74 14.42
CA GLY A 446 6.94 30.06 15.01
C GLY A 446 7.65 30.06 16.37
N GLU A 447 7.35 29.09 17.25
CA GLU A 447 7.90 29.07 18.61
C GLU A 447 9.25 28.36 18.74
N PHE A 448 9.50 27.34 17.92
CA PHE A 448 10.70 26.49 18.07
C PHE A 448 11.68 26.61 16.89
N GLY A 449 11.26 27.17 15.75
CA GLY A 449 12.10 27.27 14.55
C GLY A 449 12.45 25.93 13.90
N LEU A 450 11.87 24.82 14.37
CA LEU A 450 12.12 23.47 13.84
C LEU A 450 11.29 23.21 12.58
N ALA A 451 11.80 22.33 11.71
CA ALA A 451 11.05 21.85 10.55
C ALA A 451 9.78 21.11 11.01
N VAL A 452 8.68 21.31 10.27
CA VAL A 452 7.40 20.66 10.54
C VAL A 452 6.83 20.10 9.25
N THR A 453 6.64 18.79 9.19
CA THR A 453 5.93 18.11 8.09
C THR A 453 4.48 17.84 8.49
N CYS A 454 3.53 18.28 7.66
CA CYS A 454 2.13 17.93 7.83
C CYS A 454 1.76 16.68 7.02
N GLY A 455 0.82 15.88 7.53
CA GLY A 455 0.32 14.68 6.88
C GLY A 455 -0.20 14.94 5.47
N HIS A 456 -0.99 16.01 5.28
CA HIS A 456 -1.55 16.37 3.98
C HIS A 456 -0.50 16.77 2.93
N GLU A 457 0.71 17.18 3.36
CA GLU A 457 1.79 17.60 2.45
C GLU A 457 2.48 16.41 1.78
N VAL A 458 2.44 15.23 2.42
CA VAL A 458 3.12 14.01 1.95
C VAL A 458 2.16 12.90 1.55
N SER A 459 0.86 13.05 1.83
CA SER A 459 -0.12 12.03 1.46
C SER A 459 -1.56 12.54 1.41
N GLU A 460 -2.24 12.17 0.33
CA GLU A 460 -3.66 12.43 0.06
C GLU A 460 -4.56 11.22 0.38
N THR A 461 -4.00 10.11 0.89
CA THR A 461 -4.75 8.86 1.14
C THR A 461 -5.44 8.90 2.51
N LEU A 462 -6.69 8.39 2.60
CA LEU A 462 -7.55 8.40 3.80
C LEU A 462 -6.90 7.83 5.07
N ASN A 463 -5.98 6.85 4.95
CA ASN A 463 -5.41 6.15 6.10
C ASN A 463 -4.47 7.02 6.95
N TYR A 464 -5.03 7.74 7.93
CA TYR A 464 -4.31 8.69 8.77
C TYR A 464 -3.14 8.08 9.56
N ARG A 465 -3.16 6.76 9.83
CA ARG A 465 -2.11 6.05 10.57
C ARG A 465 -0.86 5.90 9.72
N VAL A 466 -1.02 5.43 8.49
CA VAL A 466 0.08 5.33 7.51
C VAL A 466 0.56 6.73 7.10
N ARG A 467 -0.35 7.71 7.01
CA ARG A 467 0.01 9.12 6.78
C ARG A 467 0.84 9.71 7.92
N ALA A 468 0.51 9.38 9.18
CA ALA A 468 1.29 9.78 10.34
C ALA A 468 2.73 9.26 10.29
N VAL A 469 2.88 7.97 9.96
CA VAL A 469 4.20 7.34 9.76
C VAL A 469 4.95 8.01 8.62
N THR A 470 4.28 8.24 7.49
CA THR A 470 4.90 8.88 6.30
C THR A 470 5.40 10.29 6.63
N ALA A 471 4.60 11.11 7.34
CA ALA A 471 5.00 12.46 7.76
C ALA A 471 6.18 12.43 8.73
N ALA A 472 6.19 11.48 9.68
CA ALA A 472 7.29 11.33 10.63
C ALA A 472 8.60 10.91 9.94
N LEU A 473 8.53 9.96 8.99
CA LEU A 473 9.70 9.54 8.21
C LEU A 473 10.21 10.66 7.30
N ASN A 474 9.31 11.43 6.68
CA ASN A 474 9.70 12.60 5.89
C ASN A 474 10.50 13.61 6.71
N ALA A 475 9.94 14.03 7.86
CA ALA A 475 10.60 14.97 8.75
C ALA A 475 11.97 14.46 9.22
N ARG A 476 12.15 13.15 9.41
CA ARG A 476 13.43 12.54 9.82
C ARG A 476 14.53 12.71 8.77
N ILE A 477 14.20 12.59 7.49
CA ILE A 477 15.18 12.49 6.38
C ILE A 477 15.67 13.86 5.90
N ILE A 478 14.90 14.94 6.14
CA ILE A 478 15.20 16.31 5.63
C ILE A 478 16.69 16.68 5.73
N PRO A 479 17.36 16.60 6.91
CA PRO A 479 18.74 17.08 7.04
C PRO A 479 19.74 16.22 6.24
N CYS A 480 19.48 14.92 6.14
CA CYS A 480 20.33 14.01 5.38
C CYS A 480 20.31 14.35 3.89
N LEU A 481 19.11 14.57 3.34
CA LEU A 481 18.98 14.91 1.92
C LEU A 481 19.51 16.33 1.63
N GLU A 482 19.26 17.29 2.52
CA GLU A 482 19.83 18.65 2.40
C GLU A 482 21.36 18.61 2.30
N SER A 483 22.03 17.90 3.21
CA SER A 483 23.48 17.75 3.19
C SER A 483 24.00 17.10 1.90
N LEU A 484 23.32 16.06 1.40
CA LEU A 484 23.70 15.45 0.11
C LEU A 484 23.60 16.46 -1.04
N LEU A 485 22.50 17.21 -1.12
CA LEU A 485 22.28 18.18 -2.19
C LEU A 485 23.28 19.34 -2.12
N GLU A 486 23.66 19.78 -0.93
CA GLU A 486 24.74 20.75 -0.72
C GLU A 486 26.09 20.21 -1.20
N HIS A 487 26.44 18.97 -0.86
CA HIS A 487 27.68 18.33 -1.31
C HIS A 487 27.73 18.15 -2.83
N VAL A 488 26.60 17.80 -3.46
CA VAL A 488 26.49 17.76 -4.93
C VAL A 488 26.72 19.15 -5.50
N GLN A 489 26.01 20.17 -4.99
CA GLN A 489 26.11 21.54 -5.48
C GLN A 489 27.54 22.08 -5.35
N GLU A 490 28.21 21.83 -4.23
CA GLU A 490 29.61 22.19 -4.03
C GLU A 490 30.52 21.52 -5.06
N SER A 491 30.35 20.21 -5.26
CA SER A 491 31.18 19.43 -6.17
C SER A 491 31.04 19.87 -7.63
N ILE A 492 29.82 20.17 -8.10
CA ILE A 492 29.62 20.66 -9.47
C ILE A 492 30.11 22.12 -9.63
N SER A 493 29.90 22.97 -8.61
CA SER A 493 30.32 24.39 -8.65
C SER A 493 31.84 24.55 -8.71
N ARG A 494 32.60 23.67 -8.02
CA ARG A 494 34.07 23.62 -8.07
C ARG A 494 34.62 23.43 -9.50
N ARG A 495 33.83 22.84 -10.40
CA ARG A 495 34.19 22.60 -11.82
C ARG A 495 33.57 23.62 -12.78
N GLY A 496 32.94 24.68 -12.26
CA GLY A 496 32.32 25.73 -13.08
C GLY A 496 31.01 25.33 -13.74
N ILE A 497 30.38 24.23 -13.29
CA ILE A 497 29.09 23.78 -13.79
C ILE A 497 28.00 24.63 -13.12
N ALA A 498 27.31 25.45 -13.91
CA ALA A 498 26.23 26.35 -13.46
C ALA A 498 24.82 25.78 -13.70
N ALA A 499 24.72 24.50 -14.08
CA ALA A 499 23.46 23.86 -14.38
C ALA A 499 22.57 23.69 -13.14
N PRO A 500 21.24 23.82 -13.29
CA PRO A 500 20.30 23.46 -12.24
C PRO A 500 20.36 21.97 -11.93
N CYS A 501 20.04 21.63 -10.68
CA CYS A 501 19.98 20.26 -10.19
C CYS A 501 18.53 19.81 -9.97
N MET A 502 18.24 18.55 -10.31
CA MET A 502 16.98 17.87 -10.06
C MET A 502 17.22 16.54 -9.34
N VAL A 503 16.18 16.01 -8.70
CA VAL A 503 16.25 14.77 -7.92
C VAL A 503 15.26 13.76 -8.46
N VAL A 504 15.66 12.49 -8.52
CA VAL A 504 14.79 11.38 -8.90
C VAL A 504 13.91 10.98 -7.72
N SER A 505 12.62 10.82 -7.98
CA SER A 505 11.62 10.33 -7.03
C SER A 505 11.48 8.81 -7.05
N SER A 506 10.82 8.26 -6.04
CA SER A 506 10.43 6.85 -5.92
C SER A 506 9.61 6.35 -7.11
N SER A 507 8.88 7.25 -7.79
CA SER A 507 8.07 6.91 -8.97
C SER A 507 8.90 6.88 -10.26
N GLY A 508 10.20 7.19 -10.20
CA GLY A 508 11.09 7.33 -11.34
C GLY A 508 10.98 8.68 -12.06
N SER A 509 10.18 9.61 -11.54
CA SER A 509 10.04 10.96 -12.09
C SER A 509 11.04 11.95 -11.50
N LEU A 510 11.35 13.03 -12.22
CA LEU A 510 12.16 14.12 -11.72
C LEU A 510 11.32 15.10 -10.89
N MET A 511 11.92 15.59 -9.80
CA MET A 511 11.44 16.71 -9.00
C MET A 511 12.54 17.77 -8.84
N SER A 512 12.14 19.02 -8.62
CA SER A 512 13.07 20.10 -8.31
C SER A 512 13.73 19.89 -6.93
N VAL A 513 14.90 20.50 -6.71
CA VAL A 513 15.60 20.47 -5.42
C VAL A 513 14.74 21.02 -4.29
N SER A 514 13.96 22.08 -4.53
CA SER A 514 13.04 22.65 -3.54
C SER A 514 11.98 21.64 -3.11
N MET A 515 11.35 20.95 -4.06
CA MET A 515 10.38 19.88 -3.76
C MET A 515 11.02 18.71 -3.02
N ALA A 516 12.25 18.33 -3.39
CA ALA A 516 12.98 17.25 -2.73
C ALA A 516 13.31 17.59 -1.27
N ARG A 517 13.64 18.84 -0.95
CA ARG A 517 13.88 19.32 0.42
C ARG A 517 12.61 19.26 1.29
N GLU A 518 11.46 19.59 0.72
CA GLU A 518 10.19 19.53 1.44
C GLU A 518 9.69 18.09 1.64
N ARG A 519 9.88 17.23 0.63
CA ARG A 519 9.35 15.88 0.57
C ARG A 519 10.43 14.82 0.31
N PRO A 520 11.50 14.75 1.13
CA PRO A 520 12.59 13.78 0.94
C PRO A 520 12.12 12.33 0.99
N ILE A 521 10.99 12.03 1.64
CA ILE A 521 10.43 10.68 1.67
C ILE A 521 10.07 10.17 0.28
N GLU A 522 9.78 11.07 -0.68
CA GLU A 522 9.53 10.71 -2.07
C GLU A 522 10.80 10.34 -2.84
N THR A 523 11.97 10.28 -2.18
CA THR A 523 13.24 9.82 -2.78
C THR A 523 13.64 8.41 -2.33
N ILE A 524 12.83 7.75 -1.49
CA ILE A 524 13.05 6.33 -1.14
C ILE A 524 12.99 5.49 -2.41
N LEU A 525 13.85 4.49 -2.54
CA LEU A 525 13.93 3.64 -3.74
C LEU A 525 14.17 4.41 -5.06
N SER A 526 14.66 5.66 -5.01
CA SER A 526 14.93 6.45 -6.22
C SER A 526 16.08 5.89 -7.06
N GLY A 527 17.12 5.34 -6.43
CA GLY A 527 18.21 4.62 -7.13
C GLY A 527 17.68 3.46 -7.99
N PRO A 528 17.02 2.45 -7.40
CA PRO A 528 16.37 1.38 -8.17
C PRO A 528 15.38 1.88 -9.24
N ALA A 529 14.64 2.96 -8.94
CA ALA A 529 13.73 3.55 -9.93
C ALA A 529 14.48 4.16 -11.12
N ALA A 530 15.60 4.84 -10.87
CA ALA A 530 16.50 5.34 -11.90
C ALA A 530 17.11 4.18 -12.71
N SER A 531 17.57 3.12 -12.07
CA SER A 531 18.10 1.93 -12.73
C SER A 531 17.11 1.36 -13.76
N VAL A 532 15.84 1.23 -13.39
CA VAL A 532 14.77 0.75 -14.28
C VAL A 532 14.50 1.71 -15.44
N ALA A 533 14.51 3.02 -15.19
CA ALA A 533 14.40 4.03 -16.25
C ALA A 533 15.57 3.92 -17.23
N GLY A 534 16.80 3.78 -16.73
CA GLY A 534 18.01 3.58 -17.52
C GLY A 534 17.96 2.32 -18.38
N ALA A 535 17.52 1.19 -17.81
CA ALA A 535 17.31 -0.04 -18.58
C ALA A 535 16.31 0.14 -19.74
N SER A 536 15.22 0.88 -19.51
CA SER A 536 14.24 1.18 -20.55
C SER A 536 14.86 1.97 -21.72
N ILE A 537 15.65 3.00 -21.40
CA ILE A 537 16.34 3.84 -22.39
C ILE A 537 17.41 3.06 -23.16
N LEU A 538 18.22 2.27 -22.46
CA LEU A 538 19.33 1.51 -23.05
C LEU A 538 18.86 0.37 -23.95
N CYS A 539 17.77 -0.33 -23.58
CA CYS A 539 17.34 -1.53 -24.28
C CYS A 539 16.17 -1.30 -25.26
N LYS A 540 15.43 -0.19 -25.13
CA LYS A 540 14.29 0.17 -26.01
C LYS A 540 13.26 -0.94 -26.18
N ARG A 541 12.97 -1.68 -25.10
CA ARG A 541 11.95 -2.74 -25.07
C ARG A 541 10.70 -2.24 -24.35
N SER A 542 9.53 -2.47 -24.94
CA SER A 542 8.24 -2.14 -24.31
C SER A 542 7.87 -3.10 -23.18
N ASP A 543 8.30 -4.36 -23.27
CA ASP A 543 7.93 -5.40 -22.31
C ASP A 543 9.17 -6.23 -21.96
N ALA A 544 9.59 -6.17 -20.69
CA ALA A 544 10.79 -6.83 -20.20
C ALA A 544 10.74 -7.00 -18.69
N LEU A 545 11.51 -7.97 -18.17
CA LEU A 545 11.89 -8.04 -16.77
C LEU A 545 13.23 -7.32 -16.60
N VAL A 546 13.35 -6.39 -15.67
CA VAL A 546 14.60 -5.70 -15.36
C VAL A 546 15.16 -6.24 -14.06
N VAL A 547 16.48 -6.40 -14.01
CA VAL A 547 17.25 -6.90 -12.87
C VAL A 547 18.43 -5.96 -12.67
N ASP A 548 18.41 -5.21 -11.57
CA ASP A 548 19.54 -4.40 -11.11
C ASP A 548 20.27 -5.15 -10.01
N MET A 549 21.43 -5.73 -10.31
CA MET A 549 22.26 -6.40 -9.30
C MET A 549 23.43 -5.48 -8.95
N GLY A 550 23.40 -4.92 -7.74
CA GLY A 550 24.49 -4.14 -7.17
C GLY A 550 25.43 -4.98 -6.31
N GLY A 551 26.28 -4.29 -5.55
CA GLY A 551 27.10 -4.93 -4.52
C GLY A 551 26.29 -5.47 -3.34
N THR A 552 25.13 -4.88 -3.04
CA THR A 552 24.38 -5.20 -1.81
C THR A 552 23.09 -5.96 -2.07
N THR A 553 22.32 -5.50 -3.05
CA THR A 553 20.95 -5.94 -3.33
C THR A 553 20.80 -6.26 -4.81
N THR A 554 19.75 -7.03 -5.09
CA THR A 554 19.23 -7.22 -6.44
C THR A 554 17.79 -6.69 -6.46
N ASP A 555 17.54 -5.69 -7.29
CA ASP A 555 16.22 -5.10 -7.48
C ASP A 555 15.61 -5.60 -8.80
N THR A 556 14.35 -6.07 -8.77
CA THR A 556 13.66 -6.56 -9.96
C THR A 556 12.38 -5.79 -10.25
N ALA A 557 12.13 -5.51 -11.53
CA ALA A 557 10.99 -4.72 -11.99
C ALA A 557 10.42 -5.29 -13.28
N VAL A 558 9.13 -5.08 -13.53
CA VAL A 558 8.49 -5.47 -14.79
C VAL A 558 8.13 -4.22 -15.57
N ILE A 559 8.66 -4.11 -16.79
CA ILE A 559 8.21 -3.13 -17.79
C ILE A 559 7.07 -3.75 -18.59
N ARG A 560 5.97 -3.03 -18.70
CA ARG A 560 4.82 -3.34 -19.57
C ARG A 560 4.46 -2.12 -20.40
N ASN A 561 4.32 -2.27 -21.71
CA ASN A 561 4.02 -1.15 -22.62
C ASN A 561 4.91 0.09 -22.41
N GLY A 562 6.19 -0.12 -22.10
CA GLY A 562 7.16 0.96 -21.85
C GLY A 562 7.09 1.61 -20.46
N HIS A 563 6.25 1.09 -19.56
CA HIS A 563 6.05 1.66 -18.23
C HIS A 563 6.21 0.61 -17.13
N VAL A 564 6.65 1.08 -15.96
CA VAL A 564 6.64 0.29 -14.73
C VAL A 564 5.47 0.76 -13.87
N ARG A 565 4.73 -0.20 -13.30
CA ARG A 565 3.60 0.10 -12.42
C ARG A 565 4.09 0.76 -11.15
N THR A 566 3.29 1.66 -10.60
CA THR A 566 3.51 2.21 -9.25
C THR A 566 2.60 1.52 -8.24
N CYS A 567 3.08 1.37 -7.01
CA CYS A 567 2.33 0.84 -5.89
C CYS A 567 1.37 1.91 -5.34
N LYS A 568 0.09 1.88 -5.77
CA LYS A 568 -0.93 2.87 -5.37
C LYS A 568 -1.22 2.90 -3.87
N GLU A 569 -1.05 1.78 -3.18
CA GLU A 569 -1.24 1.68 -1.72
C GLU A 569 -0.05 2.20 -0.91
N GLY A 570 1.03 2.60 -1.60
CA GLY A 570 2.29 3.05 -1.03
C GLY A 570 3.31 1.94 -0.82
N ALA A 571 4.58 2.33 -0.74
CA ALA A 571 5.71 1.41 -0.57
C ALA A 571 5.90 1.00 0.90
N SER A 572 6.41 -0.21 1.10
CA SER A 572 6.89 -0.70 2.39
C SER A 572 8.42 -0.71 2.40
N VAL A 573 9.05 0.00 3.33
CA VAL A 573 10.51 0.11 3.45
C VAL A 573 10.92 -0.01 4.91
N GLY A 574 11.87 -0.90 5.22
CA GLY A 574 12.38 -1.05 6.60
C GLY A 574 11.33 -1.48 7.62
N GLY A 575 10.30 -2.21 7.20
CA GLY A 575 9.15 -2.59 8.05
C GLY A 575 8.09 -1.50 8.21
N TRP A 576 8.31 -0.30 7.65
CA TRP A 576 7.35 0.80 7.67
C TRP A 576 6.48 0.77 6.42
N ARG A 577 5.16 0.74 6.61
CA ARG A 577 4.22 1.03 5.53
C ARG A 577 4.12 2.55 5.36
N THR A 578 4.28 3.03 4.13
CA THR A 578 4.20 4.46 3.78
C THR A 578 3.10 4.68 2.74
N HIS A 579 2.76 5.93 2.47
CA HIS A 579 1.90 6.31 1.34
C HIS A 579 2.70 6.75 0.09
N VAL A 580 4.03 6.63 0.11
CA VAL A 580 4.86 7.02 -1.03
C VAL A 580 4.60 6.06 -2.19
N GLN A 581 4.16 6.61 -3.32
CA GLN A 581 3.97 5.85 -4.55
C GLN A 581 5.33 5.58 -5.21
N ALA A 582 5.94 4.46 -4.86
CA ALA A 582 7.14 3.98 -5.52
C ALA A 582 6.81 3.11 -6.73
N LEU A 583 7.78 2.93 -7.63
CA LEU A 583 7.74 1.85 -8.62
C LEU A 583 7.57 0.49 -7.90
N ASP A 584 6.81 -0.40 -8.53
CA ASP A 584 6.62 -1.77 -8.07
C ASP A 584 7.90 -2.58 -8.35
N LEU A 585 8.73 -2.67 -7.31
CA LEU A 585 10.03 -3.32 -7.30
C LEU A 585 10.05 -4.43 -6.24
N ARG A 586 10.78 -5.51 -6.50
CA ARG A 586 11.17 -6.49 -5.47
C ARG A 586 12.66 -6.45 -5.24
N THR A 587 13.05 -6.33 -3.97
CA THR A 587 14.46 -6.29 -3.55
C THR A 587 14.83 -7.61 -2.89
N LEU A 588 15.86 -8.27 -3.40
CA LEU A 588 16.52 -9.41 -2.80
C LEU A 588 17.84 -8.96 -2.16
N GLY A 589 18.08 -9.37 -0.91
CA GLY A 589 19.35 -9.13 -0.20
C GLY A 589 20.51 -10.00 -0.70
N LEU A 590 20.80 -9.90 -2.00
CA LEU A 590 21.86 -10.64 -2.70
C LEU A 590 22.54 -9.69 -3.68
N GLY A 591 23.86 -9.60 -3.60
CA GLY A 591 24.68 -8.78 -4.48
C GLY A 591 26.12 -9.30 -4.54
N GLY A 592 27.00 -8.57 -5.24
CA GLY A 592 28.41 -8.94 -5.37
C GLY A 592 29.18 -8.96 -4.03
N ASP A 593 28.76 -8.15 -3.07
CA ASP A 593 29.44 -7.88 -1.79
C ASP A 593 28.66 -8.48 -0.60
N SER A 594 27.76 -9.43 -0.86
CA SER A 594 27.10 -10.20 0.19
C SER A 594 28.13 -11.03 0.96
N LEU A 595 28.11 -10.96 2.30
CA LEU A 595 29.01 -11.74 3.15
C LEU A 595 28.77 -13.22 2.93
N ILE A 596 29.83 -13.95 2.60
CA ILE A 596 29.86 -15.41 2.63
C ILE A 596 30.27 -15.80 4.04
N ALA A 597 29.30 -16.31 4.79
CA ALA A 597 29.49 -16.74 6.16
C ALA A 597 29.38 -18.26 6.26
N TRP A 598 30.16 -18.82 7.17
CA TRP A 598 29.95 -20.15 7.67
C TRP A 598 29.44 -20.05 9.10
N GLU A 599 28.33 -20.71 9.36
CA GLU A 599 27.80 -20.81 10.71
C GLU A 599 27.21 -22.20 10.92
N ARG A 600 27.62 -22.89 11.99
CA ARG A 600 27.03 -24.18 12.41
C ARG A 600 26.97 -25.19 11.27
N GLN A 601 28.08 -25.35 10.58
CA GLN A 601 28.23 -26.31 9.48
C GLN A 601 27.38 -25.99 8.22
N ARG A 602 27.01 -24.71 8.02
CA ARG A 602 26.21 -24.25 6.88
C ARG A 602 26.79 -22.98 6.25
N LEU A 603 26.92 -23.03 4.94
CA LEU A 603 27.28 -21.88 4.12
C LEU A 603 26.07 -20.97 3.95
N GLN A 604 26.26 -19.68 4.21
CA GLN A 604 25.25 -18.65 4.05
C GLN A 604 25.80 -17.50 3.21
N ILE A 605 24.95 -16.96 2.34
CA ILE A 605 25.28 -15.79 1.52
C ILE A 605 24.30 -14.68 1.89
N GLY A 606 24.81 -13.56 2.41
CA GLY A 606 24.01 -12.47 2.92
C GLY A 606 23.22 -12.85 4.20
N PRO A 607 22.28 -12.00 4.66
CA PRO A 607 21.91 -10.70 4.09
C PRO A 607 22.88 -9.57 4.44
N ARG A 608 23.87 -9.83 5.31
CA ARG A 608 24.87 -8.82 5.68
C ARG A 608 25.77 -8.50 4.49
N ARG A 609 26.08 -7.22 4.33
CA ARG A 609 27.06 -6.70 3.38
C ARG A 609 28.39 -6.45 4.08
N VAL A 610 29.49 -6.72 3.39
CA VAL A 610 30.85 -6.34 3.79
C VAL A 610 31.62 -5.87 2.56
N ALA A 611 32.69 -5.09 2.75
CA ALA A 611 33.60 -4.82 1.64
C ALA A 611 34.34 -6.11 1.22
N PRO A 612 34.65 -6.30 -0.08
CA PRO A 612 35.51 -7.40 -0.51
C PRO A 612 36.91 -7.31 0.12
N VAL A 613 37.49 -8.45 0.47
CA VAL A 613 38.86 -8.50 1.03
C VAL A 613 39.89 -8.03 0.00
N ALA A 614 39.71 -8.39 -1.28
CA ALA A 614 40.55 -7.93 -2.38
C ALA A 614 40.57 -6.40 -2.50
N TRP A 615 39.42 -5.76 -2.25
CA TRP A 615 39.31 -4.30 -2.26
C TRP A 615 40.08 -3.68 -1.08
N LEU A 616 39.83 -4.17 0.14
CA LEU A 616 40.45 -3.63 1.35
C LEU A 616 41.97 -3.75 1.31
N LEU A 617 42.48 -4.94 0.99
CA LEU A 617 43.92 -5.23 0.95
C LEU A 617 44.60 -4.76 -0.36
N GLY A 618 43.84 -4.17 -1.29
CA GLY A 618 44.39 -3.35 -2.37
C GLY A 618 44.76 -1.93 -1.92
N ARG A 619 44.23 -1.47 -0.79
CA ARG A 619 44.38 -0.08 -0.28
C ARG A 619 45.14 0.01 1.03
N HIS A 620 45.23 -1.10 1.77
CA HIS A 620 45.92 -1.18 3.06
C HIS A 620 46.96 -2.31 3.04
N ASP A 621 48.07 -2.12 3.75
CA ASP A 621 48.99 -3.19 4.06
C ASP A 621 48.39 -4.07 5.17
N GLY A 622 47.74 -5.17 4.78
CA GLY A 622 47.00 -6.05 5.69
C GLY A 622 47.15 -7.54 5.40
N LEU A 623 48.21 -7.94 4.69
CA LEU A 623 48.54 -9.35 4.49
C LEU A 623 48.77 -10.07 5.83
N GLU A 624 49.36 -9.37 6.81
CA GLU A 624 49.55 -9.91 8.15
C GLU A 624 48.23 -10.27 8.85
N SER A 625 47.14 -9.60 8.50
CA SER A 625 45.80 -9.91 9.03
C SER A 625 45.32 -11.27 8.55
N LEU A 626 45.57 -11.62 7.28
CA LEU A 626 45.27 -12.95 6.75
C LEU A 626 46.21 -14.02 7.33
N ASN A 627 47.51 -13.73 7.44
CA ASN A 627 48.48 -14.62 8.09
C ASN A 627 48.15 -14.87 9.57
N TRP A 628 47.56 -13.89 10.25
CA TRP A 628 47.08 -14.07 11.62
C TRP A 628 45.92 -15.05 11.68
N ILE A 629 44.92 -14.89 10.81
CA ILE A 629 43.79 -15.81 10.71
C ILE A 629 44.27 -17.23 10.40
N GLU A 630 45.21 -17.39 9.45
CA GLU A 630 45.80 -18.69 9.09
C GLU A 630 46.44 -19.41 10.29
N ARG A 631 47.12 -18.67 11.17
CA ARG A 631 47.75 -19.24 12.37
C ARG A 631 46.76 -19.64 13.47
N HIS A 632 45.53 -19.14 13.40
CA HIS A 632 44.47 -19.35 14.39
C HIS A 632 43.25 -20.02 13.74
N LEU A 633 43.45 -20.77 12.65
CA LEU A 633 42.34 -21.30 11.85
C LEU A 633 41.42 -22.22 12.68
N ASP A 634 42.01 -22.98 13.61
CA ASP A 634 41.30 -23.88 14.54
C ASP A 634 40.28 -23.14 15.44
N ASP A 635 40.41 -21.83 15.64
CA ASP A 635 39.47 -21.03 16.44
C ASP A 635 38.17 -20.69 15.68
N PHE A 636 38.07 -21.06 14.40
CA PHE A 636 36.94 -20.72 13.49
C PHE A 636 36.10 -21.91 13.02
N ASP A 637 36.29 -23.12 13.56
CA ASP A 637 35.58 -24.35 13.16
C ASP A 637 34.05 -24.21 13.11
N ASP A 638 33.47 -23.49 14.07
CA ASP A 638 32.02 -23.30 14.20
C ASP A 638 31.49 -22.09 13.41
N SER A 639 32.33 -21.07 13.18
CA SER A 639 31.92 -19.85 12.50
C SER A 639 33.07 -19.01 11.94
N THR A 640 32.92 -18.55 10.70
CA THR A 640 33.83 -17.57 10.07
C THR A 640 33.56 -16.13 10.51
N GLY A 641 32.58 -15.88 11.38
CA GLY A 641 32.20 -14.52 11.81
C GLY A 641 33.38 -13.71 12.36
N GLY A 642 34.24 -14.34 13.17
CA GLY A 642 35.44 -13.73 13.74
C GLY A 642 36.56 -13.43 12.73
N MET A 643 36.50 -13.98 11.52
CA MET A 643 37.49 -13.73 10.44
C MET A 643 37.27 -12.37 9.75
N SER A 644 36.11 -11.73 9.95
CA SER A 644 35.82 -10.43 9.33
C SER A 644 36.90 -9.42 9.71
N LEU A 645 37.44 -8.72 8.72
CA LEU A 645 38.46 -7.69 8.91
C LEU A 645 37.80 -6.35 9.22
N ILE A 646 38.27 -5.68 10.25
CA ILE A 646 37.88 -4.32 10.62
C ILE A 646 39.01 -3.37 10.22
N SER A 647 38.63 -2.28 9.59
CA SER A 647 39.53 -1.24 9.11
C SER A 647 39.02 0.13 9.53
N LEU A 648 39.95 1.07 9.66
CA LEU A 648 39.64 2.46 9.91
C LEU A 648 39.07 3.12 8.65
N ASN A 649 37.94 3.80 8.76
CA ASN A 649 37.44 4.74 7.75
C ASN A 649 38.02 6.14 8.03
N GLY A 650 37.96 7.05 7.04
CA GLY A 650 38.51 8.41 7.17
C GLY A 650 37.75 9.36 8.12
N CYS A 651 36.76 8.90 8.89
CA CYS A 651 35.91 9.71 9.76
C CYS A 651 36.28 9.54 11.24
N HIS A 652 36.73 10.62 11.90
CA HIS A 652 37.12 10.62 13.33
C HIS A 652 36.51 11.74 14.17
N ASP A 653 35.81 12.70 13.56
CA ASP A 653 35.47 13.93 14.26
C ASP A 653 34.12 13.84 14.96
N GLY A 654 34.08 14.31 16.21
CA GLY A 654 32.82 14.62 16.92
C GLY A 654 32.18 13.49 17.73
N ILE A 655 32.80 12.30 17.82
CA ILE A 655 32.31 11.22 18.68
C ILE A 655 33.12 11.09 19.98
N ASP A 656 32.43 10.92 21.10
CA ASP A 656 33.06 10.65 22.39
C ASP A 656 33.27 9.13 22.53
N LEU A 657 34.53 8.71 22.34
CA LEU A 657 34.94 7.31 22.37
C LEU A 657 35.23 6.85 23.80
N SER A 658 34.68 5.69 24.18
CA SER A 658 35.13 4.97 25.38
C SER A 658 36.60 4.55 25.28
N ASP A 659 37.19 4.18 26.41
CA ASP A 659 38.59 3.71 26.45
C ASP A 659 38.79 2.46 25.58
N ASP A 660 37.82 1.54 25.56
CA ASP A 660 37.87 0.32 24.73
C ASP A 660 37.75 0.64 23.24
N GLU A 661 36.84 1.54 22.85
CA GLU A 661 36.69 1.98 21.46
C GLU A 661 37.93 2.71 20.96
N ARG A 662 38.53 3.57 21.80
CA ARG A 662 39.78 4.27 21.48
C ARG A 662 40.91 3.30 21.23
N ARG A 663 41.04 2.26 22.06
CA ARG A 663 42.04 1.20 21.87
C ARG A 663 41.81 0.43 20.57
N ILE A 664 40.57 0.14 20.21
CA ILE A 664 40.24 -0.51 18.93
C ILE A 664 40.66 0.39 17.76
N VAL A 665 40.30 1.68 17.81
CA VAL A 665 40.65 2.69 16.79
C VAL A 665 42.17 2.81 16.61
N GLU A 666 42.93 2.83 17.70
CA GLU A 666 44.40 2.84 17.67
C GLU A 666 44.97 1.61 16.97
N LEU A 667 44.47 0.41 17.30
CA LEU A 667 44.93 -0.85 16.70
C LEU A 667 44.63 -0.91 15.19
N ILE A 668 43.39 -0.60 14.78
CA ILE A 668 43.00 -0.65 13.36
C ILE A 668 43.63 0.48 12.52
N GLY A 669 44.13 1.53 13.17
CA GLY A 669 44.91 2.59 12.54
C GLY A 669 46.30 2.11 12.08
N GLU A 670 46.83 1.03 12.66
CA GLU A 670 48.11 0.43 12.21
C GLU A 670 47.91 -0.38 10.92
N ARG A 671 46.89 -1.23 10.90
CA ARG A 671 46.44 -2.05 9.77
C ARG A 671 45.04 -2.60 10.03
N PRO A 672 44.35 -3.17 9.03
CA PRO A 672 43.14 -3.93 9.31
C PRO A 672 43.41 -5.11 10.26
N HIS A 673 42.47 -5.44 11.14
CA HIS A 673 42.59 -6.59 12.06
C HIS A 673 41.32 -7.44 11.99
N SER A 674 41.44 -8.76 12.17
CA SER A 674 40.24 -9.60 12.28
C SER A 674 39.50 -9.31 13.59
N LEU A 675 38.19 -9.57 13.63
CA LEU A 675 37.40 -9.42 14.86
C LEU A 675 37.95 -10.28 16.00
N HIS A 676 38.42 -11.48 15.70
CA HIS A 676 39.03 -12.35 16.69
C HIS A 676 40.37 -11.80 17.19
N GLU A 677 41.22 -11.29 16.29
CA GLU A 677 42.48 -10.65 16.66
C GLU A 677 42.27 -9.40 17.53
N LEU A 678 41.24 -8.61 17.24
CA LEU A 678 40.87 -7.45 18.06
C LEU A 678 40.42 -7.87 19.46
N ALA A 679 39.66 -8.95 19.59
CA ALA A 679 39.23 -9.47 20.89
C ALA A 679 40.44 -9.86 21.75
N ASP A 680 41.39 -10.59 21.17
CA ASP A 680 42.63 -10.99 21.86
C ASP A 680 43.48 -9.78 22.29
N ARG A 681 43.63 -8.78 21.41
CA ARG A 681 44.45 -7.59 21.69
C ARG A 681 43.82 -6.60 22.67
N THR A 682 42.50 -6.59 22.75
CA THR A 682 41.75 -5.74 23.70
C THR A 682 41.45 -6.47 25.01
N GLY A 683 41.58 -7.79 25.05
CA GLY A 683 41.24 -8.62 26.22
C GLY A 683 39.74 -8.87 26.36
N ALA A 684 38.97 -8.71 25.29
CA ALA A 684 37.55 -9.06 25.26
C ALA A 684 37.37 -10.58 25.36
N VAL A 685 36.33 -11.03 26.08
CA VAL A 685 36.06 -12.46 26.31
C VAL A 685 35.78 -13.21 25.01
N ALA A 686 35.15 -12.54 24.04
CA ALA A 686 34.90 -13.04 22.70
C ALA A 686 34.66 -11.85 21.75
N TRP A 687 34.82 -12.08 20.45
CA TRP A 687 34.70 -11.02 19.46
C TRP A 687 33.29 -10.40 19.38
N GLN A 688 32.25 -11.14 19.78
CA GLN A 688 30.87 -10.64 19.85
C GLN A 688 30.69 -9.53 20.91
N PHE A 689 31.61 -9.41 21.86
CA PHE A 689 31.57 -8.42 22.94
C PHE A 689 32.38 -7.16 22.65
N LEU A 690 32.98 -7.06 21.45
CA LEU A 690 33.68 -5.82 21.05
C LEU A 690 32.66 -4.67 20.90
N PRO A 691 32.94 -3.48 21.49
CA PRO A 691 32.06 -2.32 21.39
C PRO A 691 32.19 -1.63 20.02
N LEU A 692 31.63 -2.25 18.97
CA LEU A 692 31.74 -1.75 17.60
C LEU A 692 30.52 -0.96 17.14
N SER A 693 29.39 -1.08 17.83
CA SER A 693 28.10 -0.54 17.36
C SER A 693 28.13 0.98 17.14
N GLN A 694 28.75 1.75 18.05
CA GLN A 694 28.86 3.20 17.90
C GLN A 694 29.78 3.56 16.72
N LEU A 695 30.91 2.88 16.59
CA LEU A 695 31.88 3.07 15.52
C LEU A 695 31.30 2.76 14.13
N GLU A 696 30.52 1.67 14.01
CA GLU A 696 29.83 1.30 12.76
C GLU A 696 28.74 2.31 12.41
N ALA A 697 27.93 2.72 13.40
CA ALA A 697 26.82 3.68 13.20
C ALA A 697 27.31 5.07 12.75
N HIS A 698 28.50 5.50 13.18
CA HIS A 698 29.12 6.76 12.77
C HIS A 698 30.11 6.60 11.61
N HIS A 699 30.12 5.41 10.98
CA HIS A 699 31.01 5.08 9.87
C HIS A 699 32.50 5.31 10.14
N VAL A 700 32.95 5.18 11.39
CA VAL A 700 34.38 5.29 11.77
C VAL A 700 35.15 4.05 11.37
N ILE A 701 34.48 2.90 11.27
CA ILE A 701 35.08 1.64 10.86
C ILE A 701 34.35 1.00 9.68
N GLY A 702 35.11 0.33 8.84
CA GLY A 702 34.64 -0.49 7.73
C GLY A 702 34.89 -1.97 8.02
N ARG A 703 33.96 -2.84 7.59
CA ARG A 703 34.07 -4.30 7.71
C ARG A 703 34.28 -4.93 6.34
N ALA A 704 35.26 -5.82 6.23
CA ALA A 704 35.49 -6.65 5.06
C ALA A 704 35.43 -8.14 5.39
N GLY A 705 35.11 -8.97 4.40
CA GLY A 705 35.02 -10.42 4.52
C GLY A 705 34.91 -11.06 3.14
N LEU A 706 34.87 -12.40 3.06
CA LEU A 706 34.77 -13.09 1.79
C LEU A 706 33.41 -12.79 1.12
N THR A 707 33.44 -12.42 -0.16
CA THR A 707 32.26 -12.05 -0.95
C THR A 707 32.23 -12.77 -2.31
N PRO A 708 31.08 -12.84 -3.01
CA PRO A 708 31.03 -13.28 -4.40
C PRO A 708 32.01 -12.52 -5.30
N THR A 709 32.20 -11.22 -5.09
CA THR A 709 33.20 -10.42 -5.79
C THR A 709 34.62 -10.96 -5.55
N ASP A 710 34.99 -11.30 -4.31
CA ASP A 710 36.29 -11.93 -4.02
C ASP A 710 36.44 -13.28 -4.73
N LEU A 711 35.38 -14.09 -4.83
CA LEU A 711 35.43 -15.35 -5.56
C LEU A 711 35.63 -15.14 -7.07
N LEU A 712 35.07 -14.07 -7.64
CA LEU A 712 35.34 -13.68 -9.03
C LEU A 712 36.80 -13.26 -9.23
N HIS A 713 37.42 -12.57 -8.26
CA HIS A 713 38.86 -12.29 -8.27
C HIS A 713 39.69 -13.57 -8.11
N ALA A 714 39.33 -14.43 -7.15
CA ALA A 714 40.06 -15.65 -6.85
C ALA A 714 40.12 -16.60 -8.06
N THR A 715 39.00 -16.71 -8.78
CA THR A 715 38.87 -17.52 -10.01
C THR A 715 39.37 -16.81 -11.27
N GLY A 716 39.91 -15.59 -11.16
CA GLY A 716 40.45 -14.82 -12.29
C GLY A 716 39.40 -14.31 -13.29
N LYS A 717 38.10 -14.38 -12.96
CA LYS A 717 37.01 -13.83 -13.77
C LYS A 717 37.01 -12.29 -13.76
N VAL A 718 37.58 -11.69 -12.71
CA VAL A 718 37.71 -10.24 -12.52
C VAL A 718 39.11 -9.90 -11.97
N THR A 719 39.69 -8.78 -12.40
CA THR A 719 41.04 -8.34 -11.98
C THR A 719 41.06 -6.86 -11.58
N LEU A 720 40.08 -6.43 -10.79
CA LEU A 720 39.95 -5.03 -10.35
C LEU A 720 40.89 -4.64 -9.21
N TRP A 721 41.17 -5.55 -8.28
CA TRP A 721 41.91 -5.27 -7.03
C TRP A 721 42.89 -6.41 -6.71
N ASN A 722 43.28 -6.55 -5.44
CA ASN A 722 44.26 -7.52 -4.99
C ASN A 722 43.70 -8.97 -5.05
N ALA A 723 43.92 -9.64 -6.19
CA ALA A 723 43.46 -11.01 -6.40
C ALA A 723 44.12 -12.01 -5.43
N ASP A 724 45.39 -11.81 -5.07
CA ASP A 724 46.12 -12.68 -4.15
C ASP A 724 45.46 -12.69 -2.76
N ALA A 725 44.98 -11.53 -2.29
CA ALA A 725 44.24 -11.42 -1.03
C ALA A 725 42.91 -12.19 -1.07
N ALA A 726 42.17 -12.12 -2.18
CA ALA A 726 40.95 -12.90 -2.37
C ALA A 726 41.23 -14.41 -2.41
N GLN A 727 42.28 -14.84 -3.13
CA GLN A 727 42.70 -16.24 -3.19
C GLN A 727 43.10 -16.77 -1.82
N HIS A 728 43.86 -15.99 -1.04
CA HIS A 728 44.27 -16.36 0.31
C HIS A 728 43.06 -16.50 1.23
N MET A 729 42.15 -15.51 1.27
CA MET A 729 40.92 -15.62 2.08
C MET A 729 40.05 -16.81 1.63
N CYS A 730 39.88 -17.03 0.32
CA CYS A 730 39.15 -18.18 -0.21
C CYS A 730 39.78 -19.50 0.22
N GLY A 731 41.12 -19.61 0.21
CA GLY A 731 41.85 -20.80 0.64
C GLY A 731 41.79 -21.03 2.15
N LEU A 732 41.72 -19.98 2.98
CA LEU A 732 41.48 -20.12 4.43
C LEU A 732 40.08 -20.67 4.70
N VAL A 733 39.09 -20.09 4.02
CA VAL A 733 37.70 -20.52 4.11
C VAL A 733 37.57 -21.96 3.60
N SER A 734 38.16 -22.33 2.46
CA SER A 734 38.07 -23.69 1.89
C SER A 734 38.68 -24.77 2.79
N GLN A 735 39.73 -24.45 3.55
CA GLN A 735 40.31 -25.36 4.54
C GLN A 735 39.34 -25.69 5.68
N LEU A 736 38.56 -24.70 6.14
CA LEU A 736 37.48 -24.93 7.12
C LEU A 736 36.36 -25.83 6.55
N PHE A 737 36.23 -25.91 5.22
CA PHE A 737 35.24 -26.74 4.52
C PHE A 737 35.72 -28.12 4.11
N ASP A 738 37.01 -28.43 4.28
CA ASP A 738 37.64 -29.61 3.68
C ASP A 738 37.29 -29.74 2.17
N THR A 739 37.36 -28.61 1.46
CA THR A 739 37.00 -28.52 0.05
C THR A 739 38.06 -27.76 -0.74
N ASP A 740 38.15 -28.04 -2.03
CA ASP A 740 39.07 -27.33 -2.91
C ASP A 740 38.62 -25.85 -3.08
N PRO A 741 39.54 -24.87 -3.07
CA PRO A 741 39.16 -23.46 -3.23
C PRO A 741 38.35 -23.17 -4.50
N ASP A 742 38.66 -23.82 -5.62
CA ASP A 742 37.93 -23.62 -6.88
C ASP A 742 36.54 -24.26 -6.80
N GLU A 743 36.41 -25.44 -6.19
CA GLU A 743 35.13 -26.10 -5.95
C GLU A 743 34.22 -25.26 -5.02
N LEU A 744 34.78 -24.68 -3.95
CA LEU A 744 34.07 -23.75 -3.09
C LEU A 744 33.56 -22.55 -3.89
N ALA A 745 34.43 -21.93 -4.69
CA ALA A 745 34.10 -20.75 -5.46
C ALA A 745 32.98 -21.05 -6.47
N GLU A 746 33.09 -22.15 -7.23
CA GLU A 746 32.06 -22.58 -8.17
C GLU A 746 30.72 -22.85 -7.47
N ARG A 747 30.73 -23.57 -6.34
CA ARG A 747 29.53 -23.88 -5.58
C ARG A 747 28.82 -22.63 -5.05
N VAL A 748 29.57 -21.67 -4.51
CA VAL A 748 29.00 -20.41 -4.00
C VAL A 748 28.44 -19.56 -5.15
N LEU A 749 29.18 -19.41 -6.24
CA LEU A 749 28.74 -18.63 -7.40
C LEU A 749 27.48 -19.25 -8.04
N ASP A 750 27.38 -20.58 -8.13
CA ASP A 750 26.17 -21.28 -8.59
C ASP A 750 24.98 -21.02 -7.66
N GLN A 751 25.17 -20.97 -6.33
CA GLN A 751 24.11 -20.59 -5.40
C GLN A 751 23.58 -19.16 -5.64
N VAL A 752 24.47 -18.22 -6.00
CA VAL A 752 24.05 -16.85 -6.37
C VAL A 752 23.19 -16.89 -7.63
N VAL A 753 23.59 -17.65 -8.65
CA VAL A 753 22.83 -17.83 -9.91
C VAL A 753 21.46 -18.45 -9.64
N ARG A 754 21.40 -19.54 -8.87
CA ARG A 754 20.15 -20.23 -8.52
C ARG A 754 19.18 -19.31 -7.78
N ARG A 755 19.67 -18.56 -6.78
CA ARG A 755 18.86 -17.58 -6.04
C ARG A 755 18.33 -16.48 -6.94
N LEU A 756 19.18 -15.98 -7.85
CA LEU A 756 18.76 -14.99 -8.84
C LEU A 756 17.64 -15.54 -9.73
N ALA A 757 17.77 -16.76 -10.26
CA ALA A 757 16.74 -17.39 -11.08
C ALA A 757 15.40 -17.55 -10.33
N VAL A 758 15.42 -17.95 -9.06
CA VAL A 758 14.21 -18.02 -8.23
C VAL A 758 13.57 -16.64 -8.07
N GLU A 759 14.35 -15.57 -7.87
CA GLU A 759 13.80 -14.22 -7.76
C GLU A 759 13.15 -13.74 -9.06
N LEU A 760 13.73 -14.05 -10.23
CA LEU A 760 13.11 -13.74 -11.52
C LEU A 760 11.76 -14.44 -11.69
N LEU A 761 11.67 -15.70 -11.25
CA LEU A 761 10.42 -16.46 -11.27
C LEU A 761 9.39 -15.85 -10.31
N LYS A 762 9.79 -15.54 -9.08
CA LYS A 762 8.95 -14.88 -8.08
C LYS A 762 8.40 -13.56 -8.59
N ARG A 763 9.24 -12.72 -9.22
CA ARG A 763 8.79 -11.44 -9.76
C ARG A 763 7.70 -11.59 -10.82
N GLN A 764 7.77 -12.64 -11.64
CA GLN A 764 6.72 -12.92 -12.63
C GLN A 764 5.43 -13.49 -12.00
N LEU A 765 5.54 -14.23 -10.89
CA LEU A 765 4.39 -14.75 -10.14
C LEU A 765 3.64 -13.67 -9.35
N ALA A 766 4.34 -12.58 -8.97
CA ALA A 766 3.79 -11.48 -8.17
C ALA A 766 2.55 -10.79 -8.78
N GLU A 767 2.32 -10.93 -10.09
CA GLU A 767 1.10 -10.42 -10.73
C GLU A 767 -0.15 -11.28 -10.44
N GLN A 768 0.03 -12.52 -9.99
CA GLN A 768 -1.04 -13.53 -9.87
C GLN A 768 -1.28 -14.01 -8.43
N THR A 769 -0.22 -14.06 -7.62
CA THR A 769 -0.25 -14.58 -6.24
C THR A 769 0.83 -13.93 -5.41
N ASP A 770 0.79 -14.12 -4.09
CA ASP A 770 1.93 -13.81 -3.23
C ASP A 770 3.11 -14.75 -3.59
N PRO A 771 4.21 -14.23 -4.15
CA PRO A 771 5.33 -15.05 -4.59
C PRO A 771 6.16 -15.60 -3.44
N ASP A 772 6.02 -15.08 -2.22
CA ASP A 772 6.78 -15.55 -1.06
C ASP A 772 6.17 -16.81 -0.43
N GLU A 773 4.91 -17.13 -0.76
CA GLU A 773 4.32 -18.45 -0.49
C GLU A 773 5.04 -19.59 -1.24
N LEU A 774 5.81 -19.28 -2.29
CA LEU A 774 6.61 -20.26 -3.01
C LEU A 774 7.61 -20.97 -2.08
N ASP A 775 8.29 -20.22 -1.21
CA ASP A 775 9.30 -20.76 -0.30
C ASP A 775 8.67 -21.64 0.79
N ALA A 776 7.40 -21.36 1.14
CA ALA A 776 6.67 -22.06 2.18
C ALA A 776 6.10 -23.41 1.71
N SER A 777 6.09 -23.68 0.40
CA SER A 777 5.49 -24.87 -0.21
C SER A 777 6.56 -25.91 -0.58
N PRO A 778 6.67 -27.04 0.15
CA PRO A 778 7.65 -28.08 -0.16
C PRO A 778 7.47 -28.67 -1.56
N ASN A 779 6.23 -28.80 -2.02
CA ASN A 779 5.92 -29.32 -3.34
C ASN A 779 6.35 -28.34 -4.45
N ALA A 780 6.15 -27.03 -4.25
CA ALA A 780 6.57 -26.05 -5.22
C ALA A 780 8.10 -25.96 -5.28
N MET A 781 8.77 -25.98 -4.12
CA MET A 781 10.22 -26.00 -4.04
C MET A 781 10.82 -27.25 -4.69
N ALA A 782 10.21 -28.43 -4.55
CA ALA A 782 10.68 -29.63 -5.26
C ALA A 782 10.64 -29.48 -6.79
N LEU A 783 9.63 -28.78 -7.33
CA LEU A 783 9.53 -28.49 -8.77
C LEU A 783 10.55 -27.42 -9.20
N VAL A 784 10.79 -26.42 -8.36
CA VAL A 784 11.82 -25.38 -8.58
C VAL A 784 13.21 -26.00 -8.54
N GLU A 785 13.51 -26.86 -7.57
CA GLU A 785 14.78 -27.60 -7.50
C GLU A 785 14.98 -28.47 -8.74
N ASN A 786 13.95 -29.21 -9.17
CA ASN A 786 14.02 -29.98 -10.41
C ASN A 786 14.31 -29.10 -11.64
N LEU A 787 13.71 -27.91 -11.72
CA LEU A 787 14.02 -26.93 -12.77
C LEU A 787 15.48 -26.47 -12.72
N LEU A 788 15.97 -26.08 -11.53
CA LEU A 788 17.33 -25.56 -11.33
C LEU A 788 18.40 -26.63 -11.58
N ASP A 789 18.13 -27.90 -11.26
CA ASP A 789 19.04 -29.03 -11.47
C ASP A 789 18.99 -29.60 -12.91
N GLY A 790 18.08 -29.12 -13.76
CA GLY A 790 17.92 -29.60 -15.14
C GLY A 790 17.16 -30.93 -15.27
N GLY A 791 16.36 -31.27 -14.26
CA GLY A 791 15.57 -32.50 -14.16
C GLY A 791 16.22 -33.58 -13.31
N ASN A 792 15.53 -34.71 -13.18
CA ASN A 792 16.02 -35.94 -12.55
C ASN A 792 15.73 -37.16 -13.46
N ASP A 793 15.92 -38.37 -12.94
CA ASP A 793 15.73 -39.62 -13.69
C ASP A 793 14.27 -39.84 -14.15
N ASP A 794 13.29 -39.23 -13.48
CA ASP A 794 11.87 -39.46 -13.72
C ASP A 794 11.22 -38.36 -14.57
N TYR A 795 11.59 -37.09 -14.34
CA TYR A 795 10.97 -35.94 -15.01
C TYR A 795 11.87 -34.70 -15.06
N ARG A 796 11.50 -33.78 -15.95
CA ARG A 796 12.12 -32.45 -16.09
C ARG A 796 11.05 -31.37 -16.15
N VAL A 797 11.18 -30.39 -15.27
CA VAL A 797 10.42 -29.12 -15.30
C VAL A 797 11.16 -28.11 -16.16
N ARG A 798 10.42 -27.39 -16.99
CA ARG A 798 10.94 -26.31 -17.84
C ARG A 798 9.99 -25.12 -17.75
N ILE A 799 10.53 -23.94 -17.54
CA ILE A 799 9.78 -22.68 -17.55
C ILE A 799 10.41 -21.79 -18.61
N GLN A 800 9.59 -21.21 -19.48
CA GLN A 800 10.02 -20.26 -20.49
C GLN A 800 9.38 -18.90 -20.23
N LEU A 801 10.22 -17.89 -19.95
CA LEU A 801 9.75 -16.51 -19.89
C LEU A 801 9.53 -15.97 -21.30
N LYS A 802 8.35 -15.39 -21.54
CA LYS A 802 7.98 -14.81 -22.85
C LYS A 802 8.66 -13.48 -23.15
N HIS A 803 9.16 -12.81 -22.13
CA HIS A 803 9.76 -11.48 -22.23
C HIS A 803 11.25 -11.57 -21.89
N PRO A 804 12.09 -10.72 -22.52
CA PRO A 804 13.52 -10.68 -22.21
C PRO A 804 13.76 -10.23 -20.78
N VAL A 805 14.90 -10.66 -20.22
CA VAL A 805 15.42 -10.21 -18.94
C VAL A 805 16.60 -9.27 -19.21
N ILE A 806 16.44 -8.02 -18.80
CA ILE A 806 17.44 -6.96 -18.92
C ILE A 806 18.25 -6.90 -17.62
N GLY A 807 19.57 -7.06 -17.73
CA GLY A 807 20.49 -6.92 -16.60
C GLY A 807 21.17 -5.56 -16.57
N ILE A 808 21.18 -4.92 -15.40
CA ILE A 808 21.92 -3.70 -15.09
C ILE A 808 22.66 -3.85 -13.76
N GLY A 809 23.70 -3.04 -13.56
CA GLY A 809 24.66 -3.18 -12.47
C GLY A 809 25.84 -4.09 -12.83
N ALA A 810 27.04 -3.76 -12.33
CA ALA A 810 28.27 -4.44 -12.76
C ALA A 810 28.30 -5.98 -12.55
N PRO A 811 27.82 -6.53 -11.41
CA PRO A 811 27.76 -7.98 -11.21
C PRO A 811 26.91 -8.78 -12.21
N VAL A 812 25.91 -8.19 -12.88
CA VAL A 812 24.96 -8.98 -13.71
C VAL A 812 25.63 -9.75 -14.84
N HIS A 813 26.77 -9.26 -15.35
CA HIS A 813 27.52 -9.92 -16.41
C HIS A 813 27.98 -11.35 -16.03
N PHE A 814 28.16 -11.62 -14.74
CA PHE A 814 28.65 -12.91 -14.25
C PHE A 814 27.52 -13.87 -13.88
N PHE A 815 26.36 -13.36 -13.45
CA PHE A 815 25.29 -14.16 -12.87
C PHE A 815 24.05 -14.28 -13.77
N LEU A 816 23.63 -13.17 -14.40
CA LEU A 816 22.34 -13.12 -15.09
C LEU A 816 22.25 -14.03 -16.32
N PRO A 817 23.27 -14.17 -17.19
CA PRO A 817 23.17 -15.06 -18.35
C PRO A 817 22.83 -16.51 -17.98
N GLN A 818 23.39 -17.00 -16.86
CA GLN A 818 23.15 -18.35 -16.37
C GLN A 818 21.75 -18.47 -15.72
N ALA A 819 21.36 -17.48 -14.92
CA ALA A 819 20.03 -17.45 -14.30
C ALA A 819 18.90 -17.36 -15.33
N ALA A 820 19.06 -16.51 -16.36
CA ALA A 820 18.11 -16.39 -17.47
C ALA A 820 18.01 -17.67 -18.31
N ALA A 821 19.12 -18.39 -18.49
CA ALA A 821 19.13 -19.67 -19.20
C ALA A 821 18.30 -20.75 -18.48
N MET A 822 18.31 -20.79 -17.14
CA MET A 822 17.47 -21.70 -16.34
C MET A 822 15.97 -21.46 -16.56
N LEU A 823 15.58 -20.25 -16.99
CA LEU A 823 14.20 -19.85 -17.27
C LEU A 823 13.90 -19.66 -18.77
N GLU A 824 14.79 -20.18 -19.63
CA GLU A 824 14.71 -20.10 -21.09
C GLU A 824 14.39 -18.70 -21.62
N ALA A 825 14.92 -17.68 -20.95
CA ALA A 825 14.66 -16.28 -21.26
C ALA A 825 15.78 -15.68 -22.11
N GLU A 826 15.43 -14.75 -23.01
CA GLU A 826 16.41 -13.91 -23.68
C GLU A 826 17.09 -13.00 -22.64
N CYS A 827 18.40 -13.11 -22.48
CA CYS A 827 19.19 -12.24 -21.61
C CYS A 827 19.74 -11.05 -22.43
N VAL A 828 19.50 -9.84 -21.95
CA VAL A 828 19.98 -8.60 -22.56
C VAL A 828 20.77 -7.82 -21.53
N ILE A 829 22.05 -7.57 -21.78
CA ILE A 829 22.87 -6.70 -20.92
C ILE A 829 23.43 -5.59 -21.82
N PRO A 830 22.98 -4.33 -21.67
CA PRO A 830 23.45 -3.23 -22.49
C PRO A 830 24.91 -2.86 -22.16
N PRO A 831 25.65 -2.20 -23.08
CA PRO A 831 27.06 -1.84 -22.87
C PRO A 831 27.32 -0.97 -21.63
N ASP A 832 26.38 -0.07 -21.29
CA ASP A 832 26.46 0.85 -20.15
C ASP A 832 25.60 0.39 -18.96
N ALA A 833 25.42 -0.92 -18.82
CA ALA A 833 24.68 -1.54 -17.73
C ALA A 833 25.21 -1.14 -16.33
N ASP A 834 26.51 -0.89 -16.21
CA ASP A 834 27.21 -0.57 -14.96
C ASP A 834 26.88 0.80 -14.37
N VAL A 835 26.34 1.72 -15.18
CA VAL A 835 25.96 3.10 -14.81
C VAL A 835 24.50 3.43 -15.23
N ALA A 836 23.66 2.39 -15.40
CA ALA A 836 22.28 2.55 -15.85
C ALA A 836 21.44 3.42 -14.90
N ASN A 837 21.71 3.39 -13.60
CA ASN A 837 21.16 4.28 -12.58
C ASN A 837 21.39 5.77 -12.92
N ALA A 838 22.63 6.18 -13.17
CA ALA A 838 22.97 7.57 -13.51
C ALA A 838 22.37 7.99 -14.87
N ILE A 839 22.33 7.08 -15.86
CA ILE A 839 21.64 7.31 -17.13
C ILE A 839 20.15 7.51 -16.90
N GLY A 840 19.52 6.64 -16.11
CA GLY A 840 18.12 6.76 -15.76
C GLY A 840 17.80 8.04 -15.02
N ALA A 841 18.69 8.47 -14.11
CA ALA A 841 18.52 9.71 -13.38
C ALA A 841 18.42 10.91 -14.31
N ILE A 842 19.34 11.06 -15.27
CA ILE A 842 19.32 12.20 -16.20
C ILE A 842 18.27 12.09 -17.29
N THR A 843 17.84 10.88 -17.66
CA THR A 843 16.84 10.66 -18.73
C THR A 843 15.39 10.59 -18.23
N SER A 844 15.17 10.57 -16.92
CA SER A 844 13.85 10.65 -16.31
C SER A 844 13.09 11.93 -16.70
N LEU A 845 11.76 11.86 -16.64
CA LEU A 845 10.87 12.97 -16.97
C LEU A 845 10.15 13.48 -15.72
N VAL A 846 9.66 14.72 -15.78
CA VAL A 846 8.74 15.24 -14.77
C VAL A 846 7.38 14.60 -15.02
N HIS A 847 6.84 13.94 -13.99
CA HIS A 847 5.50 13.38 -14.01
C HIS A 847 4.68 13.98 -12.88
N VAL A 848 3.59 14.65 -13.23
CA VAL A 848 2.60 15.12 -12.26
C VAL A 848 1.30 14.41 -12.51
N HIS A 849 0.69 13.92 -11.44
CA HIS A 849 -0.61 13.27 -11.48
C HIS A 849 -1.44 13.72 -10.28
N ARG A 850 -2.71 14.02 -10.53
CA ARG A 850 -3.70 14.35 -9.50
C ARG A 850 -5.05 13.75 -9.84
N ARG A 851 -5.83 13.44 -8.80
CA ARG A 851 -7.16 12.86 -8.93
C ARG A 851 -8.14 13.62 -8.06
N VAL A 852 -9.36 13.75 -8.55
CA VAL A 852 -10.53 14.21 -7.78
C VAL A 852 -11.68 13.22 -7.96
N GLU A 853 -12.59 13.21 -7.00
CA GLU A 853 -13.79 12.38 -7.05
C GLU A 853 -15.04 13.26 -6.96
N ILE A 854 -16.05 12.96 -7.77
CA ILE A 854 -17.36 13.59 -7.73
C ILE A 854 -18.37 12.56 -7.27
N ALA A 855 -19.01 12.80 -6.14
CA ALA A 855 -19.98 11.89 -5.55
C ALA A 855 -21.33 12.59 -5.28
N PRO A 856 -22.46 11.89 -5.44
CA PRO A 856 -23.76 12.42 -5.05
C PRO A 856 -23.88 12.49 -3.52
N ASN A 857 -24.43 13.58 -3.00
CA ASN A 857 -24.66 13.79 -1.58
C ASN A 857 -26.14 13.56 -1.18
N GLU A 858 -26.41 13.65 0.13
CA GLU A 858 -27.74 13.42 0.72
C GLU A 858 -28.84 14.37 0.24
N HIS A 859 -28.46 15.51 -0.37
CA HIS A 859 -29.38 16.50 -0.91
C HIS A 859 -29.66 16.31 -2.41
N GLY A 860 -29.14 15.25 -3.04
CA GLY A 860 -29.29 15.00 -4.48
C GLY A 860 -28.46 15.94 -5.37
N THR A 861 -27.43 16.56 -4.80
CA THR A 861 -26.42 17.36 -5.52
C THR A 861 -25.10 16.59 -5.58
N TYR A 862 -24.13 17.07 -6.35
CA TYR A 862 -22.82 16.46 -6.55
C TYR A 862 -21.73 17.25 -5.84
N SER A 863 -21.00 16.62 -4.94
CA SER A 863 -19.87 17.19 -4.22
C SER A 863 -18.56 16.81 -4.92
N VAL A 864 -17.65 17.78 -5.08
CA VAL A 864 -16.29 17.54 -5.58
C VAL A 864 -15.36 17.38 -4.38
N HIS A 865 -14.74 16.21 -4.27
CA HIS A 865 -13.80 15.84 -3.23
C HIS A 865 -12.37 15.84 -3.77
N GLY A 866 -11.40 16.20 -2.91
CA GLY A 866 -9.98 16.33 -3.27
C GLY A 866 -9.55 17.72 -3.76
N LEU A 867 -10.45 18.72 -3.71
CA LEU A 867 -10.14 20.13 -3.95
C LEU A 867 -10.54 20.96 -2.73
N ALA A 868 -9.79 22.03 -2.47
CA ALA A 868 -10.10 22.93 -1.35
C ALA A 868 -11.52 23.50 -1.45
N GLY A 869 -12.26 23.45 -0.33
CA GLY A 869 -13.59 24.08 -0.20
C GLY A 869 -14.80 23.21 -0.56
N ASN A 870 -14.63 21.93 -0.91
CA ASN A 870 -15.70 20.93 -1.11
C ASN A 870 -16.91 21.46 -1.93
N ALA A 871 -16.63 22.02 -3.11
CA ALA A 871 -17.64 22.65 -3.96
C ALA A 871 -18.78 21.69 -4.34
N THR A 872 -20.02 22.18 -4.35
CA THR A 872 -21.24 21.40 -4.58
C THR A 872 -22.03 21.94 -5.77
N PHE A 873 -22.57 21.05 -6.60
CA PHE A 873 -23.24 21.39 -7.86
C PHE A 873 -24.54 20.60 -8.04
N ALA A 874 -25.57 21.21 -8.64
CA ALA A 874 -26.83 20.53 -8.92
C ALA A 874 -26.73 19.51 -10.07
N GLU A 875 -25.78 19.68 -10.99
CA GLU A 875 -25.63 18.86 -12.21
C GLU A 875 -24.23 18.24 -12.27
N LEU A 876 -24.15 16.95 -12.63
CA LEU A 876 -22.88 16.20 -12.72
C LEU A 876 -21.94 16.79 -13.78
N ASP A 877 -22.47 17.24 -14.91
CA ASP A 877 -21.65 17.82 -15.99
C ASP A 877 -20.99 19.12 -15.54
N ARG A 878 -21.71 19.98 -14.78
CA ARG A 878 -21.13 21.19 -14.18
C ARG A 878 -20.05 20.89 -13.15
N ALA A 879 -20.28 19.88 -12.31
CA ALA A 879 -19.26 19.42 -11.36
C ALA A 879 -18.01 18.90 -12.10
N THR A 880 -18.21 18.21 -13.23
CA THR A 880 -17.13 17.63 -14.04
C THR A 880 -16.31 18.70 -14.75
N GLU A 881 -16.96 19.72 -15.33
CA GLU A 881 -16.29 20.87 -15.95
C GLU A 881 -15.42 21.61 -14.91
N TYR A 882 -16.02 21.97 -13.76
CA TYR A 882 -15.30 22.63 -12.68
C TYR A 882 -14.10 21.81 -12.19
N ALA A 883 -14.33 20.52 -11.92
CA ALA A 883 -13.31 19.63 -11.42
C ALA A 883 -12.16 19.44 -12.43
N ALA A 884 -12.47 19.28 -13.72
CA ALA A 884 -11.45 19.12 -14.76
C ALA A 884 -10.61 20.40 -14.95
N ASP A 885 -11.23 21.58 -14.92
CA ASP A 885 -10.53 22.86 -15.08
C ASP A 885 -9.61 23.16 -13.88
N GLU A 886 -10.12 23.00 -12.65
CA GLU A 886 -9.33 23.19 -11.43
C GLU A 886 -8.19 22.17 -11.34
N LEU A 887 -8.46 20.92 -11.71
CA LEU A 887 -7.44 19.88 -11.71
C LEU A 887 -6.35 20.14 -12.77
N ALA A 888 -6.72 20.61 -13.96
CA ALA A 888 -5.76 21.00 -14.99
C ALA A 888 -4.89 22.18 -14.56
N ARG A 889 -5.47 23.19 -13.90
CA ARG A 889 -4.75 24.32 -13.32
C ARG A 889 -3.73 23.85 -12.27
N LEU A 890 -4.19 23.05 -11.31
CA LEU A 890 -3.36 22.54 -10.23
C LEU A 890 -2.23 21.62 -10.72
N VAL A 891 -2.49 20.75 -11.70
CA VAL A 891 -1.45 19.91 -12.31
C VAL A 891 -0.40 20.74 -13.06
N ARG A 892 -0.80 21.83 -13.73
CA ARG A 892 0.15 22.75 -14.38
C ARG A 892 0.99 23.51 -13.36
N ASP A 893 0.37 24.01 -12.29
CA ASP A 893 1.09 24.72 -11.21
C ASP A 893 2.12 23.80 -10.55
N LEU A 894 1.75 22.54 -10.27
CA LEU A 894 2.67 21.53 -9.74
C LEU A 894 3.76 21.14 -10.74
N ALA A 895 3.44 21.03 -12.03
CA ALA A 895 4.42 20.74 -13.07
C ALA A 895 5.44 21.89 -13.21
N HIS A 896 4.96 23.12 -13.10
CA HIS A 896 5.79 24.33 -13.07
C HIS A 896 6.74 24.32 -11.87
N GLN A 897 6.24 24.04 -10.66
CA GLN A 897 7.05 23.87 -9.44
C GLN A 897 8.06 22.72 -9.55
N ALA A 898 7.68 21.65 -10.23
CA ALA A 898 8.56 20.51 -10.51
C ALA A 898 9.61 20.80 -11.60
N GLY A 899 9.53 21.95 -12.28
CA GLY A 899 10.56 22.41 -13.21
C GLY A 899 10.30 22.07 -14.69
N THR A 900 9.05 21.90 -15.12
CA THR A 900 8.70 21.76 -16.55
C THR A 900 7.71 22.85 -17.01
N SER A 901 7.93 23.37 -18.22
CA SER A 901 7.01 24.29 -18.90
C SER A 901 5.98 23.59 -19.79
N GLN A 902 5.89 22.26 -19.73
CA GLN A 902 4.83 21.53 -20.43
C GLN A 902 3.45 21.99 -19.91
N MET A 903 2.52 22.26 -20.82
CA MET A 903 1.18 22.76 -20.49
C MET A 903 0.06 21.77 -20.83
N GLN A 904 0.37 20.74 -21.61
CA GLN A 904 -0.59 19.73 -22.01
C GLN A 904 -0.91 18.79 -20.84
N VAL A 905 -2.18 18.78 -20.43
CA VAL A 905 -2.70 17.89 -19.38
C VAL A 905 -3.62 16.86 -20.02
N GLU A 906 -3.35 15.58 -19.77
CA GLU A 906 -4.22 14.47 -20.11
C GLU A 906 -5.19 14.23 -18.95
N ILE A 907 -6.49 14.38 -19.20
CA ILE A 907 -7.55 14.15 -18.22
C ILE A 907 -8.31 12.89 -18.60
N THR A 908 -8.38 11.94 -17.69
CA THR A 908 -9.15 10.71 -17.82
C THR A 908 -10.32 10.76 -16.86
N VAL A 909 -11.53 10.57 -17.39
CA VAL A 909 -12.76 10.50 -16.60
C VAL A 909 -13.24 9.06 -16.57
N ASP A 910 -13.43 8.51 -15.37
CA ASP A 910 -13.89 7.15 -15.13
C ASP A 910 -15.13 7.15 -14.23
N ASP A 911 -16.24 6.63 -14.77
CA ASP A 911 -17.50 6.56 -14.04
C ASP A 911 -17.61 5.24 -13.28
N HIS A 912 -17.63 5.31 -11.95
CA HIS A 912 -17.91 4.16 -11.12
C HIS A 912 -19.43 3.97 -11.03
N VAL A 913 -19.91 2.96 -11.74
CA VAL A 913 -21.32 2.58 -11.80
C VAL A 913 -21.52 1.19 -11.21
N ALA A 914 -22.51 1.05 -10.33
CA ALA A 914 -22.92 -0.23 -9.79
C ALA A 914 -24.05 -0.83 -10.63
N GLU A 915 -23.95 -2.12 -10.96
CA GLU A 915 -24.99 -2.83 -11.71
C GLU A 915 -26.25 -3.03 -10.87
N MET A 916 -27.40 -2.71 -11.47
CA MET A 916 -28.72 -2.93 -10.89
C MET A 916 -29.25 -4.33 -11.27
N ALA A 917 -30.38 -4.74 -10.69
CA ALA A 917 -30.92 -6.09 -10.88
C ALA A 917 -31.68 -6.32 -12.21
N GLU A 918 -32.01 -5.25 -12.94
CA GLU A 918 -32.30 -5.26 -14.39
C GLU A 918 -31.23 -4.44 -15.12
N GLU A 919 -31.25 -4.43 -16.46
CA GLU A 919 -30.44 -3.55 -17.34
C GLU A 919 -30.57 -2.07 -16.90
N GLY A 920 -29.69 -1.66 -15.98
CA GLY A 920 -29.68 -0.34 -15.36
C GLY A 920 -28.41 -0.17 -14.51
N ARG A 921 -27.89 1.06 -14.44
CA ARG A 921 -26.62 1.38 -13.78
C ARG A 921 -26.84 2.50 -12.76
N LEU A 922 -26.41 2.29 -11.51
CA LEU A 922 -26.41 3.31 -10.46
C LEU A 922 -25.07 4.06 -10.49
N PHE A 923 -25.09 5.37 -10.67
CA PHE A 923 -23.90 6.20 -10.53
C PHE A 923 -23.47 6.29 -9.06
N VAL A 924 -22.29 5.77 -8.75
CA VAL A 924 -21.71 5.81 -7.40
C VAL A 924 -20.82 7.03 -7.25
N ALA A 925 -19.87 7.21 -8.18
CA ALA A 925 -18.95 8.34 -8.21
C ALA A 925 -18.31 8.47 -9.60
N ARG A 926 -17.77 9.66 -9.89
CA ARG A 926 -16.92 9.91 -11.07
C ARG A 926 -15.52 10.24 -10.58
N LYS A 927 -14.53 9.50 -11.06
CA LYS A 927 -13.12 9.78 -10.82
C LYS A 927 -12.58 10.54 -12.00
N ILE A 928 -11.88 11.64 -11.72
CA ILE A 928 -11.22 12.44 -12.74
C ILE A 928 -9.73 12.44 -12.40
N ASP A 929 -8.94 11.84 -13.27
CA ASP A 929 -7.49 11.74 -13.16
C ASP A 929 -6.85 12.72 -14.17
N ALA A 930 -5.99 13.61 -13.73
CA ALA A 930 -5.20 14.48 -14.60
C ALA A 930 -3.72 14.13 -14.51
N ARG A 931 -3.06 14.00 -15.66
CA ARG A 931 -1.65 13.67 -15.78
C ARG A 931 -0.95 14.65 -16.71
N LEU A 932 0.27 15.04 -16.33
CA LEU A 932 1.17 15.82 -17.17
C LEU A 932 2.55 15.15 -17.15
N VAL A 933 3.14 15.02 -18.33
CA VAL A 933 4.49 14.48 -18.52
C VAL A 933 5.31 15.47 -19.35
N GLY A 934 6.43 15.93 -18.80
CA GLY A 934 7.25 16.96 -19.42
C GLY A 934 8.75 16.71 -19.24
N ARG A 935 9.54 17.24 -20.18
CA ARG A 935 10.99 17.36 -19.99
C ARG A 935 11.27 18.55 -19.06
N PRO A 936 12.36 18.50 -18.27
CA PRO A 936 12.82 19.67 -17.52
C PRO A 936 13.04 20.89 -18.42
N ASP A 937 12.71 22.08 -17.92
CA ASP A 937 12.99 23.36 -18.56
C ASP A 937 14.02 24.15 -17.74
N ILE A 938 15.17 24.42 -18.36
CA ILE A 938 16.31 25.10 -17.73
C ILE A 938 15.93 26.48 -17.22
N ALA A 939 15.18 27.27 -18.01
CA ALA A 939 14.85 28.65 -17.65
C ALA A 939 14.08 28.71 -16.32
N ARG A 940 13.15 27.77 -16.13
CA ARG A 940 12.33 27.67 -14.92
C ARG A 940 13.11 27.20 -13.70
N LEU A 941 14.02 26.26 -13.89
CA LEU A 941 14.85 25.76 -12.80
C LEU A 941 15.81 26.84 -12.27
N VAL A 942 16.31 27.74 -13.13
CA VAL A 942 17.17 28.85 -12.72
C VAL A 942 16.38 29.92 -11.94
N ASP A 943 15.16 30.23 -12.36
CA ASP A 943 14.30 31.19 -11.66
C ASP A 943 13.96 30.73 -10.22
N ALA A 944 13.75 29.43 -10.02
CA ALA A 944 13.46 28.86 -8.71
C ALA A 944 14.64 29.00 -7.71
N VAL A 945 15.89 28.97 -8.21
CA VAL A 945 17.11 29.13 -7.40
C VAL A 945 17.35 30.61 -7.03
N GLY A 946 16.83 31.56 -7.81
CA GLY A 946 17.00 33.01 -7.57
C GLY A 946 15.98 33.64 -6.61
N SER A 947 14.97 32.88 -6.16
CA SER A 947 13.86 33.34 -5.31
C SER A 947 13.92 32.90 -3.83
N GLU A 948 14.89 32.06 -3.46
CA GLU A 948 15.29 31.81 -2.06
C GLU A 948 16.33 32.86 -1.60
#